data_AF-A0AAE6SPP8-F1
#
_entry.id   AF-A0AAE6SPP8-F1
#
_cell.length_a   1.000
_cell.length_b   1.000
_cell.length_c   1.000
_cell.angle_alpha   90.00
_cell.angle_beta   90.00
_cell.angle_gamma   90.00
#
_symmetry.space_group_name_H-M   'P 1'
#
loop_
_entity.id
_entity.type
_entity.pdbx_description
1 polymer ?
#
loop_
_entity_poly.entity_id
_entity_poly.type
_entity_poly.pdbx_seq_one_letter_code
_entity_poly.pdbx_strand_id
1 'polypeptide(L)'
;MGLPLTEAVVDALVPRVDPLKIEPILSYLARTGGSGEADIEQAFSILGPALNQNSWLVESGSPTTNVVPAAPACPAETLPLQVESKSEIVQEGFAFDGPKNKSLPEQLDNHVPLIIAAGLFRTLPNAVINNPFARPQLDPRKIYDVPDGMITGYAHMKMTGFVMDTSFDIRSYFCLVSILGRMTHSQYERAATTHAKTIEPKDFYKPLLDVLPEEEVDSYIKNHMSDERIVETFRRFRNIALTFYEFYEDANREGNNGHARKGGILITGLVDSIKLENDGLIHIKPSLELRNLYRATERLLPMNRSNLLVLQHSLGSLLSFWIAAQATGQFNKDTGWVKVGKRFSAKEILSGIHPLKPGVSYRTNQYQMLQAAFIELLELNVIEIEIHCRGQRVELNQSNANLCIISGVKTNILITRHRLSFKVPGKELGGHRKGDHALTHFKSITSDDVDSVSLEDIHSKVKVLLKGIKRPRGKAIDNRTADKTAYYIKHYAETMTFIAKLLLRVKDDQKLKTKASSSLRVIVRESRQTYYDTFKSILSPEVFEALDELFKDAWFGAQILTGNRLADLIKDLPKNSQIKNYDAWKITFKDQLELIFKIIKGDGGNDMLNAIRADILKSRLVLPLNATGQSQKVNAIFKAIPTKKTFFEK
;
A
#
# COMPACT_ATOMS: atom_id res chain seq x y z
N MET A 1 -24.23 -20.57 18.76
CA MET A 1 -24.34 -22.04 18.69
C MET A 1 -25.30 -22.34 17.54
N GLY A 2 -24.81 -22.86 16.41
CA GLY A 2 -25.65 -23.22 15.27
C GLY A 2 -26.17 -24.64 15.43
N LEU A 3 -27.45 -24.87 15.10
CA LEU A 3 -28.06 -26.21 15.06
C LEU A 3 -27.38 -27.06 13.97
N PRO A 4 -27.22 -28.39 14.16
CA PRO A 4 -26.74 -29.26 13.10
C PRO A 4 -27.79 -29.34 11.98
N LEU A 5 -27.35 -29.15 10.72
CA LEU A 5 -28.18 -29.35 9.54
C LEU A 5 -28.63 -30.82 9.48
N THR A 6 -29.90 -31.06 9.17
CA THR A 6 -30.49 -32.40 9.09
C THR A 6 -30.03 -33.13 7.83
N GLU A 7 -29.80 -34.44 7.92
CA GLU A 7 -29.41 -35.35 6.83
C GLU A 7 -30.29 -35.18 5.57
N ALA A 8 -31.58 -34.89 5.76
CA ALA A 8 -32.55 -34.58 4.71
C ALA A 8 -32.18 -33.37 3.80
N VAL A 9 -31.47 -32.36 4.33
CA VAL A 9 -31.04 -31.18 3.54
C VAL A 9 -29.86 -31.54 2.64
N VAL A 10 -28.97 -32.40 3.13
CA VAL A 10 -27.82 -32.90 2.36
C VAL A 10 -28.33 -33.81 1.24
N ASP A 11 -29.24 -34.73 1.54
CA ASP A 11 -29.84 -35.63 0.56
C ASP A 11 -30.63 -34.89 -0.53
N ALA A 12 -31.21 -33.73 -0.22
CA ALA A 12 -31.88 -32.88 -1.22
C ALA A 12 -30.92 -32.10 -2.13
N LEU A 13 -29.69 -31.82 -1.68
CA LEU A 13 -28.70 -31.02 -2.40
C LEU A 13 -27.79 -31.88 -3.30
N VAL A 14 -27.44 -33.09 -2.85
CA VAL A 14 -26.52 -34.01 -3.54
C VAL A 14 -26.93 -34.35 -4.99
N PRO A 15 -28.22 -34.51 -5.34
CA PRO A 15 -28.64 -34.77 -6.73
C PRO A 15 -28.61 -33.51 -7.63
N ARG A 16 -28.59 -32.32 -7.02
CA ARG A 16 -28.85 -31.03 -7.71
C ARG A 16 -27.58 -30.18 -7.89
N VAL A 17 -26.48 -30.54 -7.24
CA VAL A 17 -25.26 -29.72 -7.16
C VAL A 17 -24.00 -30.57 -7.24
N ASP A 18 -23.00 -30.09 -7.98
CA ASP A 18 -21.63 -30.63 -7.98
C ASP A 18 -21.09 -30.78 -6.53
N PRO A 19 -20.60 -31.98 -6.12
CA PRO A 19 -20.14 -32.28 -4.76
C PRO A 19 -19.11 -31.28 -4.21
N LEU A 20 -18.25 -30.71 -5.07
CA LEU A 20 -17.22 -29.74 -4.67
C LEU A 20 -17.79 -28.34 -4.32
N LYS A 21 -19.09 -28.11 -4.55
CA LYS A 21 -19.77 -26.82 -4.39
C LYS A 21 -20.90 -26.86 -3.35
N ILE A 22 -21.06 -27.99 -2.65
CA ILE A 22 -22.08 -28.19 -1.61
C ILE A 22 -21.69 -27.49 -0.29
N GLU A 23 -20.40 -27.50 0.06
CA GLU A 23 -19.91 -26.97 1.35
C GLU A 23 -20.22 -25.47 1.58
N PRO A 24 -20.11 -24.56 0.58
CA PRO A 24 -20.49 -23.16 0.74
C PRO A 24 -21.99 -22.95 0.99
N ILE A 25 -22.85 -23.79 0.41
CA ILE A 25 -24.31 -23.72 0.58
C ILE A 25 -24.70 -24.21 1.97
N LEU A 26 -24.16 -25.36 2.41
CA LEU A 26 -24.38 -25.86 3.76
C LEU A 26 -23.85 -24.88 4.81
N SER A 27 -22.71 -24.25 4.56
CA SER A 27 -22.16 -23.22 5.46
C SER A 27 -23.05 -21.96 5.55
N TYR A 28 -23.76 -21.61 4.47
CA TYR A 28 -24.71 -20.51 4.46
C TYR A 28 -25.98 -20.87 5.23
N LEU A 29 -26.58 -22.02 4.93
CA LEU A 29 -27.79 -22.53 5.58
C LEU A 29 -27.60 -22.75 7.09
N ALA A 30 -26.44 -23.27 7.51
CA ALA A 30 -26.09 -23.43 8.93
C ALA A 30 -26.00 -22.10 9.70
N ARG A 31 -25.68 -20.99 9.00
CA ARG A 31 -25.59 -19.65 9.61
C ARG A 31 -26.92 -18.92 9.63
N THR A 32 -27.77 -19.16 8.64
CA THR A 32 -29.10 -18.56 8.56
C THR A 32 -30.16 -19.38 9.30
N GLY A 33 -29.82 -20.62 9.70
CA GLY A 33 -30.75 -21.55 10.34
C GLY A 33 -31.81 -22.11 9.39
N GLY A 34 -31.59 -21.98 8.08
CA GLY A 34 -32.51 -22.44 7.05
C GLY A 34 -32.38 -23.94 6.81
N SER A 35 -33.51 -24.64 6.77
CA SER A 35 -33.58 -26.10 6.57
C SER A 35 -34.65 -26.53 5.57
N GLY A 36 -35.42 -25.58 5.01
CA GLY A 36 -36.47 -25.85 4.04
C GLY A 36 -36.03 -25.65 2.59
N GLU A 37 -36.78 -26.22 1.65
CA GLU A 37 -36.53 -26.10 0.20
C GLU A 37 -36.56 -24.65 -0.29
N ALA A 38 -37.40 -23.80 0.30
CA ALA A 38 -37.43 -22.37 0.03
C ALA A 38 -36.15 -21.63 0.46
N ASP A 39 -35.53 -22.06 1.57
CA ASP A 39 -34.26 -21.48 2.06
C ASP A 39 -33.09 -21.92 1.17
N ILE A 40 -33.16 -23.14 0.64
CA ILE A 40 -32.20 -23.68 -0.32
C ILE A 40 -32.28 -22.90 -1.64
N GLU A 41 -33.48 -22.67 -2.18
CA GLU A 41 -33.68 -21.83 -3.39
C GLU A 41 -33.22 -20.38 -3.16
N GLN A 42 -33.45 -19.84 -1.96
CA GLN A 42 -32.95 -18.52 -1.59
C GLN A 42 -31.41 -18.49 -1.52
N ALA A 43 -30.78 -19.55 -1.00
CA ALA A 43 -29.33 -19.69 -0.99
C ALA A 43 -28.76 -19.74 -2.42
N PHE A 44 -29.40 -20.45 -3.35
CA PHE A 44 -29.02 -20.45 -4.77
C PHE A 44 -29.19 -19.09 -5.43
N SER A 45 -30.26 -18.36 -5.12
CA SER A 45 -30.50 -17.01 -5.65
C SER A 45 -29.43 -16.01 -5.19
N ILE A 46 -28.94 -16.15 -3.95
CA ILE A 46 -27.96 -15.24 -3.33
C ILE A 46 -26.52 -15.61 -3.71
N LEU A 47 -26.19 -16.91 -3.72
CA LEU A 47 -24.82 -17.39 -3.98
C LEU A 47 -24.55 -17.68 -5.46
N GLY A 48 -25.59 -18.01 -6.24
CA GLY A 48 -25.49 -18.34 -7.66
C GLY A 48 -24.83 -17.24 -8.51
N PRO A 49 -25.16 -15.95 -8.33
CA PRO A 49 -24.49 -14.86 -9.04
C PRO A 49 -23.00 -14.72 -8.69
N ALA A 50 -22.59 -15.05 -7.46
CA ALA A 50 -21.19 -14.99 -7.02
C ALA A 50 -20.35 -16.18 -7.51
N LEU A 51 -20.98 -17.20 -8.07
CA LEU A 51 -20.36 -18.49 -8.39
C LEU A 51 -20.72 -19.01 -9.81
N ASN A 52 -21.15 -18.13 -10.72
CA ASN A 52 -21.51 -18.38 -12.15
C ASN A 52 -22.63 -19.40 -12.37
N GLN A 53 -23.85 -18.93 -12.68
CA GLN A 53 -25.09 -19.72 -12.79
C GLN A 53 -25.13 -20.83 -13.88
N ASN A 54 -24.16 -20.94 -14.78
CA ASN A 54 -24.27 -21.85 -15.93
C ASN A 54 -23.65 -23.26 -15.75
N SER A 55 -23.17 -23.65 -14.56
CA SER A 55 -22.54 -24.98 -14.35
C SER A 55 -23.12 -25.78 -13.17
N TRP A 56 -24.34 -25.50 -12.73
CA TRP A 56 -24.86 -25.97 -11.44
C TRP A 56 -25.68 -27.25 -11.50
N LEU A 57 -26.35 -27.52 -12.61
CA LEU A 57 -27.30 -28.62 -12.72
C LEU A 57 -26.63 -29.84 -13.33
N VAL A 58 -26.80 -31.00 -12.69
CA VAL A 58 -26.60 -32.29 -13.35
C VAL A 58 -27.68 -32.38 -14.43
N GLU A 59 -27.29 -32.49 -15.70
CA GLU A 59 -28.23 -32.74 -16.79
C GLU A 59 -29.03 -34.01 -16.46
N SER A 60 -30.34 -33.85 -16.26
CA SER A 60 -31.26 -34.97 -16.06
C SER A 60 -31.40 -35.73 -17.38
N GLY A 61 -30.48 -36.65 -17.66
CA GLY A 61 -30.58 -37.59 -18.78
C GLY A 61 -31.52 -38.73 -18.46
N SER A 62 -32.67 -38.79 -19.14
CA SER A 62 -33.38 -40.06 -19.37
C SER A 62 -32.76 -40.75 -20.58
N PRO A 63 -32.68 -42.09 -20.60
CA PRO A 63 -31.89 -42.82 -21.59
C PRO A 63 -32.69 -42.98 -22.88
N THR A 64 -32.26 -42.31 -23.94
CA THR A 64 -32.60 -42.74 -25.31
C THR A 64 -31.31 -43.08 -26.03
N THR A 65 -31.05 -44.38 -26.09
CA THR A 65 -30.32 -45.05 -27.16
C THR A 65 -30.59 -44.35 -28.48
N ASN A 66 -29.57 -43.75 -29.09
CA ASN A 66 -29.56 -43.58 -30.54
C ASN A 66 -28.14 -43.77 -31.07
N VAL A 67 -28.07 -44.84 -31.86
CA VAL A 67 -26.97 -45.31 -32.68
C VAL A 67 -26.45 -44.18 -33.55
N VAL A 68 -25.13 -44.01 -33.58
CA VAL A 68 -24.41 -43.18 -34.56
C VAL A 68 -24.51 -43.85 -35.94
N PRO A 69 -25.05 -43.20 -36.98
CA PRO A 69 -24.71 -43.56 -38.35
C PRO A 69 -23.48 -42.76 -38.77
N ALA A 70 -22.46 -43.44 -39.26
CA ALA A 70 -21.29 -42.83 -39.87
C ALA A 70 -21.70 -41.88 -41.01
N ALA A 71 -21.18 -40.65 -40.98
CA ALA A 71 -21.35 -39.70 -42.06
C ALA A 71 -20.49 -40.11 -43.28
N PRO A 72 -21.02 -40.03 -44.52
CA PRO A 72 -20.26 -40.33 -45.72
C PRO A 72 -19.31 -39.17 -46.07
N ALA A 73 -18.10 -39.51 -46.47
CA ALA A 73 -17.13 -38.60 -47.04
C ALA A 73 -17.54 -38.20 -48.47
N CYS A 74 -17.52 -36.89 -48.78
CA CYS A 74 -17.49 -36.36 -50.14
C CYS A 74 -17.23 -34.83 -50.14
N PRO A 75 -16.79 -34.21 -51.24
CA PRO A 75 -15.38 -34.00 -51.59
C PRO A 75 -14.99 -32.49 -51.63
N ALA A 76 -13.69 -32.24 -51.77
CA ALA A 76 -13.11 -30.91 -51.87
C ALA A 76 -13.66 -30.10 -53.08
N GLU A 77 -14.36 -29.00 -52.79
CA GLU A 77 -14.65 -27.94 -53.77
C GLU A 77 -13.60 -26.84 -53.68
N THR A 78 -12.85 -26.70 -54.77
CA THR A 78 -11.93 -25.62 -55.07
C THR A 78 -12.70 -24.30 -55.22
N LEU A 79 -12.52 -23.37 -54.29
CA LEU A 79 -12.96 -21.98 -54.45
C LEU A 79 -11.95 -21.20 -55.32
N PRO A 80 -12.41 -20.32 -56.23
CA PRO A 80 -11.54 -19.64 -57.19
C PRO A 80 -10.69 -18.55 -56.53
N LEU A 81 -9.45 -18.44 -56.99
CA LEU A 81 -8.53 -17.32 -56.71
C LEU A 81 -9.20 -15.99 -57.08
N GLN A 82 -9.68 -15.24 -56.07
CA GLN A 82 -9.98 -13.83 -56.23
C GLN A 82 -8.68 -13.03 -56.27
N VAL A 83 -8.51 -12.34 -57.39
CA VAL A 83 -7.46 -11.35 -57.66
C VAL A 83 -7.46 -10.30 -56.56
N GLU A 84 -6.29 -10.09 -55.95
CA GLU A 84 -6.01 -9.03 -54.98
C GLU A 84 -6.29 -7.65 -55.61
N SER A 85 -7.50 -7.12 -55.40
CA SER A 85 -7.67 -5.68 -55.34
C SER A 85 -6.90 -5.21 -54.10
N LYS A 86 -5.87 -4.37 -54.30
CA LYS A 86 -5.10 -3.70 -53.25
C LYS A 86 -6.05 -2.92 -52.31
N SER A 87 -6.65 -3.63 -51.36
CA SER A 87 -7.25 -3.05 -50.18
C SER A 87 -6.11 -2.45 -49.37
N GLU A 88 -6.19 -1.15 -49.10
CA GLU A 88 -5.39 -0.51 -48.07
C GLU A 88 -5.43 -1.43 -46.84
N ILE A 89 -4.26 -1.93 -46.42
CA ILE A 89 -4.15 -2.68 -45.16
C ILE A 89 -4.44 -1.65 -44.08
N VAL A 90 -5.70 -1.55 -43.67
CA VAL A 90 -6.10 -0.82 -42.47
C VAL A 90 -5.40 -1.56 -41.34
N GLN A 91 -4.32 -0.98 -40.81
CA GLN A 91 -3.67 -1.51 -39.62
C GLN A 91 -4.71 -1.63 -38.52
N GLU A 92 -4.99 -2.87 -38.11
CA GLU A 92 -5.88 -3.14 -37.00
C GLU A 92 -5.30 -2.51 -35.73
N GLY A 93 -6.03 -1.57 -35.13
CA GLY A 93 -5.64 -0.92 -33.89
C GLY A 93 -5.58 -1.90 -32.72
N PHE A 94 -4.90 -1.49 -31.65
CA PHE A 94 -4.88 -2.27 -30.42
C PHE A 94 -6.16 -2.07 -29.61
N ALA A 95 -6.50 -3.08 -28.79
CA ALA A 95 -7.74 -3.15 -28.04
C ALA A 95 -8.02 -1.91 -27.17
N PHE A 96 -6.98 -1.25 -26.67
CA PHE A 96 -7.07 -0.08 -25.78
C PHE A 96 -6.60 1.25 -26.42
N ASP A 97 -6.52 1.36 -27.76
CA ASP A 97 -6.09 2.61 -28.44
C ASP A 97 -7.13 3.75 -28.43
N GLY A 98 -8.29 3.53 -27.80
CA GLY A 98 -9.38 4.50 -27.70
C GLY A 98 -10.09 4.78 -29.03
N PRO A 99 -10.95 5.80 -29.10
CA PRO A 99 -11.78 6.05 -30.29
C PRO A 99 -10.99 6.55 -31.50
N LYS A 100 -9.76 7.06 -31.28
CA LYS A 100 -8.90 7.64 -32.34
C LYS A 100 -7.86 6.65 -32.87
N ASN A 101 -7.84 5.41 -32.40
CA ASN A 101 -6.87 4.36 -32.75
C ASN A 101 -5.42 4.87 -32.80
N LYS A 102 -5.04 5.73 -31.83
CA LYS A 102 -3.69 6.28 -31.78
C LYS A 102 -2.80 5.27 -31.07
N SER A 103 -2.09 4.45 -31.85
CA SER A 103 -1.10 3.53 -31.33
C SER A 103 -0.11 4.27 -30.43
N LEU A 104 -0.03 3.84 -29.18
CA LEU A 104 0.94 4.38 -28.24
C LEU A 104 2.34 3.77 -28.48
N PRO A 105 3.42 4.50 -28.17
CA PRO A 105 4.74 3.90 -28.03
C PRO A 105 4.69 2.73 -27.06
N GLU A 106 5.53 1.72 -27.29
CA GLU A 106 5.54 0.48 -26.53
C GLU A 106 5.56 0.67 -24.99
N GLN A 107 6.27 1.67 -24.48
CA GLN A 107 6.39 1.93 -23.03
C GLN A 107 5.17 2.60 -22.40
N LEU A 108 4.20 3.07 -23.20
CA LEU A 108 3.01 3.74 -22.72
C LEU A 108 1.81 2.80 -22.80
N ASP A 109 1.11 2.65 -21.68
CA ASP A 109 -0.18 1.96 -21.64
C ASP A 109 -1.30 2.98 -21.44
N ASN A 110 -2.40 2.81 -22.16
CA ASN A 110 -3.61 3.60 -21.92
C ASN A 110 -4.32 3.10 -20.67
N HIS A 111 -4.88 4.03 -19.90
CA HIS A 111 -5.73 3.75 -18.77
C HIS A 111 -7.01 4.57 -18.81
N VAL A 112 -8.12 3.98 -18.39
CA VAL A 112 -9.40 4.69 -18.23
C VAL A 112 -9.37 5.47 -16.90
N PRO A 113 -9.48 6.82 -16.91
CA PRO A 113 -9.51 7.62 -15.69
C PRO A 113 -10.58 7.18 -14.70
N LEU A 114 -11.74 6.75 -15.21
CA LEU A 114 -12.88 6.29 -14.44
C LEU A 114 -12.53 5.13 -13.49
N ILE A 115 -11.85 4.10 -14.00
CA ILE A 115 -11.44 2.92 -13.22
C ILE A 115 -10.51 3.33 -12.08
N ILE A 116 -9.61 4.28 -12.34
CA ILE A 116 -8.66 4.77 -11.33
C ILE A 116 -9.34 5.68 -10.30
N ALA A 117 -10.19 6.61 -10.75
CA ALA A 117 -10.96 7.52 -9.91
C ALA A 117 -11.96 6.77 -9.01
N ALA A 118 -12.27 5.52 -9.35
CA ALA A 118 -13.11 4.68 -8.54
C ALA A 118 -12.44 4.14 -7.26
N GLY A 119 -11.16 4.47 -7.04
CA GLY A 119 -10.45 4.13 -5.81
C GLY A 119 -10.07 2.66 -5.74
N LEU A 120 -9.84 2.07 -6.91
CA LEU A 120 -9.53 0.66 -7.10
C LEU A 120 -8.34 0.20 -6.24
N PHE A 121 -7.32 1.04 -6.09
CA PHE A 121 -6.17 0.77 -5.25
C PHE A 121 -6.18 1.62 -3.99
N ARG A 122 -5.70 1.07 -2.86
CA ARG A 122 -5.39 1.82 -1.64
C ARG A 122 -4.14 1.31 -0.97
N THR A 123 -3.46 2.19 -0.26
CA THR A 123 -2.43 1.79 0.69
C THR A 123 -3.07 1.20 1.94
N LEU A 124 -2.78 -0.08 2.21
CA LEU A 124 -3.31 -0.83 3.35
C LEU A 124 -2.19 -1.18 4.35
N PRO A 125 -2.49 -1.22 5.66
CA PRO A 125 -1.54 -1.76 6.65
C PRO A 125 -1.30 -3.26 6.45
N ASN A 126 -0.10 -3.76 6.74
CA ASN A 126 0.21 -5.20 6.62
C ASN A 126 -0.77 -6.12 7.36
N ALA A 127 -1.29 -5.69 8.51
CA ALA A 127 -2.29 -6.44 9.27
C ALA A 127 -3.62 -6.63 8.50
N VAL A 128 -3.97 -5.69 7.62
CA VAL A 128 -5.14 -5.77 6.74
C VAL A 128 -4.80 -6.55 5.47
N ILE A 129 -3.60 -6.37 4.93
CA ILE A 129 -3.13 -7.12 3.75
C ILE A 129 -3.13 -8.63 4.03
N ASN A 130 -2.65 -9.03 5.22
CA ASN A 130 -2.56 -10.43 5.62
C ASN A 130 -3.88 -11.02 6.12
N ASN A 131 -4.96 -10.23 6.19
CA ASN A 131 -6.27 -10.70 6.60
C ASN A 131 -7.30 -10.40 5.50
N PRO A 132 -7.62 -11.39 4.64
CA PRO A 132 -8.59 -11.22 3.55
C PRO A 132 -9.95 -10.68 4.01
N PHE A 133 -10.39 -11.05 5.22
CA PHE A 133 -11.69 -10.64 5.78
C PHE A 133 -11.72 -9.19 6.28
N ALA A 134 -10.56 -8.58 6.53
CA ALA A 134 -10.46 -7.19 6.99
C ALA A 134 -10.30 -6.19 5.84
N ARG A 135 -10.23 -6.67 4.59
CA ARG A 135 -9.98 -5.82 3.43
C ARG A 135 -11.18 -4.91 3.14
N PRO A 136 -10.95 -3.60 2.92
CA PRO A 136 -12.02 -2.69 2.55
C PRO A 136 -12.64 -3.07 1.20
N GLN A 137 -13.94 -2.85 1.07
CA GLN A 137 -14.62 -2.89 -0.21
C GLN A 137 -14.63 -1.52 -0.87
N LEU A 138 -14.75 -1.52 -2.20
CA LEU A 138 -15.05 -0.33 -2.99
C LEU A 138 -16.40 0.24 -2.57
N ASP A 139 -16.54 1.56 -2.61
CA ASP A 139 -17.73 2.23 -2.14
C ASP A 139 -18.91 1.97 -3.11
N PRO A 140 -19.90 1.14 -2.73
CA PRO A 140 -20.99 0.79 -3.63
C PRO A 140 -21.99 1.94 -3.83
N ARG A 141 -21.85 3.04 -3.09
CA ARG A 141 -22.70 4.23 -3.20
C ARG A 141 -22.20 5.20 -4.27
N LYS A 142 -20.93 5.11 -4.66
CA LYS A 142 -20.36 6.04 -5.63
C LYS A 142 -20.80 5.63 -7.04
N ILE A 143 -21.53 6.54 -7.69
CA ILE A 143 -22.03 6.40 -9.06
C ILE A 143 -21.14 7.25 -9.96
N TYR A 144 -20.85 6.72 -11.13
CA TYR A 144 -20.05 7.40 -12.15
C TYR A 144 -20.82 7.48 -13.45
N ASP A 145 -20.65 8.58 -14.16
CA ASP A 145 -21.18 8.71 -15.52
C ASP A 145 -20.24 8.01 -16.51
N VAL A 146 -20.86 7.30 -17.45
CA VAL A 146 -20.19 6.49 -18.46
C VAL A 146 -20.03 7.31 -19.74
N PRO A 147 -18.92 7.19 -20.48
CA PRO A 147 -18.79 7.87 -21.77
C PRO A 147 -19.88 7.49 -22.76
N ASP A 148 -20.38 8.49 -23.50
CA ASP A 148 -21.37 8.28 -24.55
C ASP A 148 -20.85 7.28 -25.60
N GLY A 149 -21.72 6.37 -26.04
CA GLY A 149 -21.37 5.35 -27.04
C GLY A 149 -20.61 4.13 -26.52
N MET A 150 -20.40 4.00 -25.20
CA MET A 150 -19.84 2.76 -24.62
C MET A 150 -20.77 1.57 -24.83
N ILE A 151 -22.01 1.68 -24.35
CA ILE A 151 -23.07 0.70 -24.51
C ILE A 151 -24.37 1.49 -24.69
N THR A 152 -25.07 1.26 -25.79
CA THR A 152 -26.34 1.94 -26.08
C THR A 152 -27.34 1.73 -24.94
N GLY A 153 -27.85 2.83 -24.38
CA GLY A 153 -28.84 2.80 -23.31
C GLY A 153 -28.26 2.69 -21.89
N TYR A 154 -26.95 2.76 -21.68
CA TYR A 154 -26.36 2.77 -20.32
C TYR A 154 -25.55 4.05 -20.08
N ALA A 155 -25.95 4.84 -19.09
CA ALA A 155 -25.35 6.14 -18.78
C ALA A 155 -24.59 6.17 -17.45
N HIS A 156 -24.85 5.22 -16.54
CA HIS A 156 -24.30 5.25 -15.19
C HIS A 156 -23.62 3.93 -14.82
N MET A 157 -22.59 3.97 -13.98
CA MET A 157 -21.84 2.80 -13.55
C MET A 157 -21.57 2.84 -12.04
N LYS A 158 -21.60 1.66 -11.41
CA LYS A 158 -21.04 1.40 -10.08
C LYS A 158 -19.91 0.39 -10.18
N MET A 159 -18.91 0.54 -9.33
CA MET A 159 -17.81 -0.44 -9.21
C MET A 159 -17.82 -1.05 -7.80
N THR A 160 -17.90 -2.36 -7.74
CA THR A 160 -17.94 -3.13 -6.49
C THR A 160 -16.85 -4.20 -6.47
N GLY A 161 -16.45 -4.63 -5.28
CA GLY A 161 -15.38 -5.61 -5.08
C GLY A 161 -14.44 -5.19 -3.95
N PHE A 162 -13.40 -5.98 -3.73
CA PHE A 162 -12.36 -5.64 -2.76
C PHE A 162 -11.40 -4.61 -3.34
N VAL A 163 -10.97 -3.67 -2.48
CA VAL A 163 -9.91 -2.74 -2.83
C VAL A 163 -8.59 -3.49 -2.97
N MET A 164 -7.82 -3.12 -3.98
CA MET A 164 -6.53 -3.70 -4.30
C MET A 164 -5.39 -3.02 -3.53
N ASP A 165 -4.40 -3.80 -3.11
CA ASP A 165 -3.20 -3.26 -2.47
C ASP A 165 -2.24 -2.66 -3.49
N THR A 166 -1.68 -1.52 -3.14
CA THR A 166 -0.78 -0.72 -3.97
C THR A 166 0.62 -1.29 -4.23
N SER A 167 1.07 -2.35 -3.56
CA SER A 167 2.43 -2.87 -3.77
C SER A 167 2.48 -3.98 -4.81
N PHE A 168 1.67 -5.02 -4.62
CA PHE A 168 1.65 -6.20 -5.48
C PHE A 168 0.58 -6.10 -6.56
N ASP A 169 -0.67 -5.83 -6.18
CA ASP A 169 -1.80 -5.84 -7.12
C ASP A 169 -1.62 -4.81 -8.23
N ILE A 170 -0.97 -3.68 -7.93
CA ILE A 170 -0.73 -2.64 -8.94
C ILE A 170 0.26 -3.07 -10.02
N ARG A 171 1.30 -3.84 -9.66
CA ARG A 171 2.30 -4.35 -10.61
C ARG A 171 1.65 -5.38 -11.53
N SER A 172 0.92 -6.33 -10.94
CA SER A 172 0.18 -7.34 -11.71
C SER A 172 -0.93 -6.71 -12.55
N TYR A 173 -1.54 -5.62 -12.10
CA TYR A 173 -2.51 -4.86 -12.89
C TYR A 173 -1.87 -4.18 -14.09
N PHE A 174 -0.69 -3.56 -13.94
CA PHE A 174 0.03 -2.97 -15.09
C PHE A 174 0.45 -4.03 -16.10
N CYS A 175 0.92 -5.18 -15.64
CA CYS A 175 1.19 -6.31 -16.51
C CYS A 175 -0.07 -6.73 -17.28
N LEU A 176 -1.19 -6.91 -16.58
CA LEU A 176 -2.47 -7.28 -17.19
C LEU A 176 -2.93 -6.24 -18.22
N VAL A 177 -2.97 -4.95 -17.86
CA VAL A 177 -3.40 -3.88 -18.78
C VAL A 177 -2.51 -3.81 -20.00
N SER A 178 -1.19 -3.98 -19.85
CA SER A 178 -0.27 -3.95 -20.99
C SER A 178 -0.46 -5.15 -21.92
N ILE A 179 -0.68 -6.35 -21.37
CA ILE A 179 -0.96 -7.55 -22.17
C ILE A 179 -2.26 -7.40 -22.95
N LEU A 180 -3.33 -6.99 -22.26
CA LEU A 180 -4.66 -6.82 -22.87
C LEU A 180 -4.67 -5.66 -23.89
N GLY A 181 -4.04 -4.55 -23.53
CA GLY A 181 -3.98 -3.35 -24.34
C GLY A 181 -3.15 -3.47 -25.60
N ARG A 182 -2.26 -4.47 -25.69
CA ARG A 182 -1.45 -4.77 -26.88
C ARG A 182 -2.00 -5.90 -27.75
N MET A 183 -3.15 -6.47 -27.39
CA MET A 183 -3.85 -7.35 -28.32
C MET A 183 -4.49 -6.51 -29.42
N THR A 184 -4.46 -6.99 -30.66
CA THR A 184 -5.31 -6.40 -31.70
C THR A 184 -6.79 -6.61 -31.35
N HIS A 185 -7.70 -5.86 -31.96
CA HIS A 185 -9.13 -6.02 -31.69
C HIS A 185 -9.62 -7.46 -31.89
N SER A 186 -9.19 -8.11 -32.98
CA SER A 186 -9.52 -9.50 -33.32
C SER A 186 -8.92 -10.51 -32.34
N GLN A 187 -7.68 -10.30 -31.89
CA GLN A 187 -7.04 -11.13 -30.86
C GLN A 187 -7.78 -11.03 -29.53
N TYR A 188 -8.16 -9.82 -29.13
CA TYR A 188 -8.92 -9.58 -27.90
C TYR A 188 -10.30 -10.23 -27.96
N GLU A 189 -10.99 -10.07 -29.08
CA GLU A 189 -12.32 -10.66 -29.28
C GLU A 189 -12.27 -12.18 -29.20
N ARG A 190 -11.35 -12.79 -29.94
CA ARG A 190 -11.12 -14.25 -29.89
C ARG A 190 -10.80 -14.73 -28.48
N ALA A 191 -10.01 -13.95 -27.73
CA ALA A 191 -9.67 -14.25 -26.35
C ALA A 191 -10.89 -14.18 -25.41
N ALA A 192 -11.80 -13.23 -25.66
CA ALA A 192 -13.02 -13.05 -24.90
C ALA A 192 -14.13 -14.07 -25.25
N THR A 193 -14.23 -14.50 -26.51
CA THR A 193 -15.37 -15.32 -26.97
C THR A 193 -15.06 -16.80 -27.09
N THR A 194 -13.86 -17.16 -27.52
CA THR A 194 -13.60 -18.52 -28.04
C THR A 194 -12.51 -19.25 -27.27
N HIS A 195 -11.32 -18.65 -27.12
CA HIS A 195 -10.17 -19.30 -26.51
C HIS A 195 -9.48 -18.35 -25.54
N ALA A 196 -9.52 -18.65 -24.24
CA ALA A 196 -8.79 -17.85 -23.26
C ALA A 196 -7.31 -17.72 -23.64
N LYS A 197 -6.74 -16.54 -23.43
CA LYS A 197 -5.32 -16.28 -23.65
C LYS A 197 -4.52 -17.06 -22.62
N THR A 198 -3.79 -18.08 -23.05
CA THR A 198 -2.81 -18.80 -22.23
C THR A 198 -1.46 -18.08 -22.34
N ILE A 199 -0.83 -17.80 -21.20
CA ILE A 199 0.46 -17.10 -21.13
C ILE A 199 1.34 -17.68 -20.02
N GLU A 200 2.63 -17.78 -20.29
CA GLU A 200 3.60 -18.18 -19.26
C GLU A 200 3.83 -17.04 -18.24
N PRO A 201 4.22 -17.36 -17.00
CA PRO A 201 4.52 -16.34 -15.99
C PRO A 201 5.57 -15.32 -16.42
N LYS A 202 6.60 -15.77 -17.15
CA LYS A 202 7.67 -14.91 -17.69
C LYS A 202 7.14 -13.88 -18.68
N ASP A 203 6.18 -14.27 -19.51
CA ASP A 203 5.58 -13.40 -20.51
C ASP A 203 4.55 -12.46 -19.86
N PHE A 204 3.87 -12.92 -18.81
CA PHE A 204 2.99 -12.06 -18.02
C PHE A 204 3.76 -10.92 -17.33
N TYR A 205 4.91 -11.22 -16.73
CA TYR A 205 5.75 -10.25 -16.02
C TYR A 205 6.84 -9.61 -16.87
N LYS A 206 6.92 -9.92 -18.17
CA LYS A 206 7.81 -9.26 -19.14
C LYS A 206 7.81 -7.73 -19.04
N PRO A 207 6.69 -7.04 -18.79
CA PRO A 207 6.67 -5.60 -18.55
C PRO A 207 7.59 -5.08 -17.43
N LEU A 208 7.96 -5.91 -16.46
CA LEU A 208 8.89 -5.55 -15.39
C LEU A 208 10.34 -5.38 -15.88
N LEU A 209 10.70 -5.96 -17.01
CA LEU A 209 12.04 -5.83 -17.61
C LEU A 209 12.35 -4.39 -18.04
N ASP A 210 11.33 -3.53 -18.15
CA ASP A 210 11.53 -2.10 -18.39
C ASP A 210 12.30 -1.40 -17.25
N VAL A 211 12.29 -1.98 -16.04
CA VAL A 211 12.80 -1.34 -14.82
C VAL A 211 13.67 -2.25 -13.95
N LEU A 212 13.60 -3.56 -14.15
CA LEU A 212 14.36 -4.55 -13.38
C LEU A 212 15.24 -5.39 -14.32
N PRO A 213 16.46 -5.76 -13.89
CA PRO A 213 17.26 -6.78 -14.57
C PRO A 213 16.51 -8.12 -14.67
N GLU A 214 16.85 -8.91 -15.68
CA GLU A 214 16.21 -10.21 -15.94
C GLU A 214 16.31 -11.15 -14.72
N GLU A 215 17.45 -11.18 -14.03
CA GLU A 215 17.64 -12.04 -12.85
C GLU A 215 16.72 -11.64 -11.67
N GLU A 216 16.41 -10.35 -11.55
CA GLU A 216 15.48 -9.84 -10.53
C GLU A 216 14.03 -10.15 -10.90
N VAL A 217 13.68 -10.12 -12.19
CA VAL A 217 12.36 -10.53 -12.68
C VAL A 217 12.15 -12.03 -12.49
N ASP A 218 13.16 -12.86 -12.78
CA ASP A 218 13.09 -14.31 -12.56
C ASP A 218 12.92 -14.63 -11.07
N SER A 219 13.67 -13.94 -10.21
CA SER A 219 13.54 -14.07 -8.76
C SER A 219 12.15 -13.63 -8.28
N TYR A 220 11.62 -12.54 -8.84
CA TYR A 220 10.26 -12.06 -8.58
C TYR A 220 9.24 -13.12 -8.95
N ILE A 221 9.29 -13.66 -10.17
CA ILE A 221 8.37 -14.70 -10.65
C ILE A 221 8.46 -15.93 -9.75
N LYS A 222 9.67 -16.44 -9.49
CA LYS A 222 9.88 -17.65 -8.67
C LYS A 222 9.29 -17.51 -7.26
N ASN A 223 9.51 -16.36 -6.61
CA ASN A 223 9.00 -16.09 -5.27
C ASN A 223 7.48 -15.87 -5.24
N HIS A 224 6.89 -15.43 -6.34
CA HIS A 224 5.47 -15.06 -6.37
C HIS A 224 4.55 -16.13 -6.96
N MET A 225 5.04 -16.94 -7.90
CA MET A 225 4.26 -18.05 -8.46
C MET A 225 4.15 -19.24 -7.49
N SER A 226 5.04 -19.30 -6.49
CA SER A 226 4.98 -20.27 -5.39
C SER A 226 4.11 -19.82 -4.21
N ASP A 227 3.50 -18.64 -4.30
CA ASP A 227 2.81 -17.97 -3.18
C ASP A 227 1.31 -17.83 -3.44
N GLU A 228 0.46 -18.18 -2.48
CA GLU A 228 -1.00 -18.01 -2.56
C GLU A 228 -1.42 -16.56 -2.88
N ARG A 229 -0.54 -15.58 -2.63
CA ARG A 229 -0.76 -14.16 -2.94
C ARG A 229 -1.08 -13.91 -4.42
N ILE A 230 -0.52 -14.64 -5.39
CA ILE A 230 -0.84 -14.42 -6.81
C ILE A 230 -2.24 -14.90 -7.15
N VAL A 231 -2.63 -16.08 -6.65
CA VAL A 231 -3.97 -16.64 -6.84
C VAL A 231 -5.02 -15.71 -6.26
N GLU A 232 -4.78 -15.19 -5.06
CA GLU A 232 -5.70 -14.26 -4.39
C GLU A 232 -5.73 -12.88 -5.08
N THR A 233 -4.65 -12.47 -5.75
CA THR A 233 -4.64 -11.25 -6.60
C THR A 233 -5.46 -11.43 -7.86
N PHE A 234 -5.32 -12.57 -8.54
CA PHE A 234 -6.14 -12.93 -9.70
C PHE A 234 -7.62 -13.07 -9.34
N ARG A 235 -7.91 -13.68 -8.19
CA ARG A 235 -9.25 -13.74 -7.62
C ARG A 235 -9.82 -12.34 -7.38
N ARG A 236 -9.03 -11.40 -6.86
CA ARG A 236 -9.46 -9.99 -6.73
C ARG A 236 -9.74 -9.33 -8.08
N PHE A 237 -8.87 -9.49 -9.08
CA PHE A 237 -9.11 -8.96 -10.43
C PHE A 237 -10.43 -9.46 -11.03
N ARG A 238 -10.70 -10.76 -10.90
CA ARG A 238 -11.95 -11.38 -11.35
C ARG A 238 -13.19 -10.86 -10.60
N ASN A 239 -13.06 -10.63 -9.29
CA ASN A 239 -14.20 -10.26 -8.44
C ASN A 239 -14.54 -8.76 -8.45
N ILE A 240 -13.80 -7.94 -9.19
CA ILE A 240 -14.18 -6.54 -9.40
C ILE A 240 -15.28 -6.50 -10.45
N ALA A 241 -16.45 -6.06 -10.05
CA ALA A 241 -17.62 -5.94 -10.91
C ALA A 241 -17.89 -4.47 -11.26
N LEU A 242 -18.07 -4.21 -12.55
CA LEU A 242 -18.57 -2.99 -13.15
C LEU A 242 -20.05 -3.23 -13.47
N THR A 243 -20.94 -2.53 -12.77
CA THR A 243 -22.38 -2.62 -12.99
C THR A 243 -22.86 -1.35 -13.68
N PHE A 244 -23.40 -1.49 -14.88
CA PHE A 244 -23.94 -0.41 -15.69
C PHE A 244 -25.47 -0.33 -15.53
N TYR A 245 -25.97 0.89 -15.47
CA TYR A 245 -27.37 1.23 -15.31
C TYR A 245 -27.78 2.23 -16.40
N GLU A 246 -29.00 2.03 -16.91
CA GLU A 246 -29.65 2.98 -17.82
C GLU A 246 -30.02 4.28 -17.10
N PHE A 247 -30.63 4.18 -15.92
CA PHE A 247 -31.12 5.34 -15.16
C PHE A 247 -30.36 5.55 -13.85
N TYR A 248 -30.12 6.81 -13.50
CA TYR A 248 -29.45 7.20 -12.26
C TYR A 248 -30.23 6.70 -11.03
N GLU A 249 -31.55 6.72 -11.07
CA GLU A 249 -32.40 6.29 -9.96
C GLU A 249 -32.18 4.82 -9.64
N ASP A 250 -31.97 3.98 -10.65
CA ASP A 250 -31.70 2.54 -10.49
C ASP A 250 -30.28 2.31 -9.93
N ALA A 251 -29.31 3.10 -10.38
CA ALA A 251 -27.99 3.12 -9.78
C ALA A 251 -28.05 3.59 -8.32
N ASN A 252 -28.83 4.60 -7.99
CA ASN A 252 -28.88 5.22 -6.65
C ASN A 252 -29.72 4.44 -5.63
N ARG A 253 -30.38 3.34 -6.02
CA ARG A 253 -31.13 2.51 -5.04
C ARG A 253 -30.15 1.77 -4.12
N GLU A 254 -30.33 1.92 -2.82
CA GLU A 254 -29.78 0.98 -1.84
C GLU A 254 -30.68 -0.27 -1.85
N GLY A 255 -30.10 -1.44 -2.10
CA GLY A 255 -30.85 -2.69 -2.23
C GLY A 255 -31.66 -3.02 -0.97
N ASN A 256 -32.98 -2.85 -1.05
CA ASN A 256 -34.03 -3.60 -0.33
C ASN A 256 -35.43 -2.96 -0.38
N ASN A 257 -35.63 -1.83 -1.04
CA ASN A 257 -36.99 -1.30 -1.21
C ASN A 257 -37.60 -1.95 -2.46
N GLY A 258 -38.60 -2.82 -2.28
CA GLY A 258 -39.26 -3.67 -3.28
C GLY A 258 -40.01 -2.95 -4.42
N HIS A 259 -39.44 -1.87 -4.95
CA HIS A 259 -39.90 -1.20 -6.16
C HIS A 259 -39.19 -1.79 -7.39
N ALA A 260 -39.98 -2.15 -8.40
CA ALA A 260 -39.48 -2.62 -9.68
C ALA A 260 -38.43 -1.65 -10.27
N ARG A 261 -37.32 -2.20 -10.76
CA ARG A 261 -36.30 -1.45 -11.52
C ARG A 261 -36.92 -0.89 -12.79
N LYS A 262 -36.48 0.28 -13.24
CA LYS A 262 -37.08 0.94 -14.42
C LYS A 262 -36.34 0.61 -15.71
N GLY A 263 -35.03 0.40 -15.66
CA GLY A 263 -34.19 0.14 -16.84
C GLY A 263 -33.32 -1.13 -16.74
N GLY A 264 -32.56 -1.36 -17.80
CA GLY A 264 -31.63 -2.49 -17.93
C GLY A 264 -30.43 -2.41 -16.98
N ILE A 265 -29.85 -3.57 -16.66
CA ILE A 265 -28.59 -3.70 -15.89
C ILE A 265 -27.65 -4.64 -16.62
N LEU A 266 -26.40 -4.20 -16.78
CA LEU A 266 -25.31 -5.03 -17.28
C LEU A 266 -24.22 -5.14 -16.21
N ILE A 267 -23.74 -6.36 -15.94
CA ILE A 267 -22.67 -6.62 -14.98
C ILE A 267 -21.52 -7.29 -15.72
N THR A 268 -20.32 -6.75 -15.58
CA THR A 268 -19.09 -7.27 -16.20
C THR A 268 -17.89 -7.09 -15.28
N GLY A 269 -16.81 -7.83 -15.51
CA GLY A 269 -15.58 -7.75 -14.71
C GLY A 269 -14.53 -6.81 -15.31
N LEU A 270 -13.40 -6.62 -14.60
CA LEU A 270 -12.16 -6.19 -15.27
C LEU A 270 -11.66 -7.27 -16.24
N VAL A 271 -11.89 -8.53 -15.89
CA VAL A 271 -11.70 -9.72 -16.71
C VAL A 271 -12.81 -10.70 -16.36
N ASP A 272 -13.27 -11.48 -17.32
CA ASP A 272 -14.27 -12.53 -17.08
C ASP A 272 -13.65 -13.68 -16.28
N SER A 273 -12.37 -13.98 -16.56
CA SER A 273 -11.60 -14.98 -15.84
C SER A 273 -10.11 -14.66 -15.88
N ILE A 274 -9.43 -14.85 -14.76
CA ILE A 274 -7.97 -14.94 -14.69
C ILE A 274 -7.62 -15.98 -13.63
N LYS A 275 -6.79 -16.97 -14.00
CA LYS A 275 -6.40 -18.06 -13.11
C LYS A 275 -5.01 -18.58 -13.45
N LEU A 276 -4.30 -18.99 -12.41
CA LEU A 276 -3.09 -19.80 -12.51
C LEU A 276 -3.53 -21.26 -12.42
N GLU A 277 -3.34 -22.02 -13.50
CA GLU A 277 -3.67 -23.44 -13.55
C GLU A 277 -2.55 -24.30 -12.97
N ASN A 278 -2.86 -25.57 -12.69
CA ASN A 278 -1.90 -26.52 -12.10
C ASN A 278 -0.69 -26.82 -13.01
N ASP A 279 -0.80 -26.51 -14.30
CA ASP A 279 0.30 -26.59 -15.27
C ASP A 279 1.29 -25.41 -15.16
N GLY A 280 1.03 -24.45 -14.26
CA GLY A 280 1.85 -23.25 -14.06
C GLY A 280 1.58 -22.15 -15.08
N LEU A 281 0.58 -22.31 -15.96
CA LEU A 281 0.20 -21.32 -16.96
C LEU A 281 -0.91 -20.40 -16.44
N ILE A 282 -0.89 -19.17 -16.94
CA ILE A 282 -1.91 -18.17 -16.62
C ILE A 282 -2.92 -18.14 -17.77
N HIS A 283 -4.19 -18.35 -17.46
CA HIS A 283 -5.28 -18.25 -18.43
C HIS A 283 -6.09 -17.00 -18.18
N ILE A 284 -6.22 -16.16 -19.21
CA ILE A 284 -6.90 -14.86 -19.15
C ILE A 284 -8.03 -14.85 -20.18
N LYS A 285 -9.26 -14.64 -19.69
CA LYS A 285 -10.43 -14.34 -20.50
C LYS A 285 -10.82 -12.88 -20.24
N PRO A 286 -10.52 -11.95 -21.17
CA PRO A 286 -10.84 -10.55 -20.99
C PRO A 286 -12.35 -10.27 -21.18
N SER A 287 -12.83 -9.15 -20.62
CA SER A 287 -14.20 -8.68 -20.76
C SER A 287 -14.36 -7.81 -22.02
N LEU A 288 -15.37 -8.07 -22.84
CA LEU A 288 -15.66 -7.24 -24.02
C LEU A 288 -16.09 -5.82 -23.63
N GLU A 289 -16.83 -5.69 -22.53
CA GLU A 289 -17.29 -4.40 -22.03
C GLU A 289 -16.12 -3.53 -21.57
N LEU A 290 -15.07 -4.13 -20.98
CA LEU A 290 -13.86 -3.38 -20.64
C LEU A 290 -13.23 -2.79 -21.91
N ARG A 291 -13.07 -3.58 -22.98
CA ARG A 291 -12.60 -3.06 -24.28
C ARG A 291 -13.48 -1.92 -24.78
N ASN A 292 -14.79 -2.06 -24.71
CA ASN A 292 -15.73 -1.04 -25.15
C ASN A 292 -15.63 0.24 -24.31
N LEU A 293 -15.41 0.13 -23.00
CA LEU A 293 -15.12 1.29 -22.13
C LEU A 293 -13.88 2.05 -22.60
N TYR A 294 -12.79 1.36 -22.92
CA TYR A 294 -11.58 1.99 -23.46
C TYR A 294 -11.87 2.70 -24.79
N ARG A 295 -12.64 2.07 -25.69
CA ARG A 295 -12.96 2.62 -27.02
C ARG A 295 -13.89 3.83 -26.95
N ALA A 296 -14.82 3.87 -26.00
CA ALA A 296 -15.73 5.00 -25.84
C ALA A 296 -15.15 6.15 -25.01
N THR A 297 -14.11 5.90 -24.22
CA THR A 297 -13.48 6.94 -23.41
C THR A 297 -12.70 7.91 -24.31
N GLU A 298 -13.23 9.13 -24.51
CA GLU A 298 -12.60 10.16 -25.35
C GLU A 298 -11.18 10.53 -24.89
N ARG A 299 -10.97 10.52 -23.57
CA ARG A 299 -9.73 10.94 -22.92
C ARG A 299 -9.14 9.81 -22.06
N LEU A 300 -8.43 8.91 -22.72
CA LEU A 300 -7.56 7.95 -22.04
C LEU A 300 -6.34 8.65 -21.43
N LEU A 301 -5.79 8.05 -20.37
CA LEU A 301 -4.56 8.49 -19.73
C LEU A 301 -3.41 7.61 -20.25
N PRO A 302 -2.58 8.08 -21.18
CA PRO A 302 -1.36 7.39 -21.54
C PRO A 302 -0.39 7.49 -20.35
N MET A 303 0.07 6.36 -19.83
CA MET A 303 0.98 6.31 -18.70
C MET A 303 2.24 5.54 -19.07
N ASN A 304 3.39 6.11 -18.70
CA ASN A 304 4.68 5.45 -18.86
C ASN A 304 4.81 4.37 -17.80
N ARG A 305 4.75 3.12 -18.25
CA ARG A 305 4.78 1.93 -17.42
C ARG A 305 6.05 1.88 -16.56
N SER A 306 7.21 2.22 -17.13
CA SER A 306 8.49 2.22 -16.42
C SER A 306 8.50 3.24 -15.27
N ASN A 307 7.92 4.43 -15.48
CA ASN A 307 7.79 5.45 -14.43
C ASN A 307 6.90 4.99 -13.27
N LEU A 308 5.94 4.10 -13.51
CA LEU A 308 5.03 3.59 -12.50
C LEU A 308 5.60 2.35 -11.77
N LEU A 309 6.28 1.46 -12.49
CA LEU A 309 6.83 0.22 -11.94
C LEU A 309 8.07 0.42 -11.07
N VAL A 310 8.80 1.53 -11.26
CA VAL A 310 9.97 1.87 -10.43
C VAL A 310 9.58 2.36 -9.03
N LEU A 311 8.35 2.83 -8.86
CA LEU A 311 7.86 3.40 -7.60
C LEU A 311 7.82 2.34 -6.49
N GLN A 312 8.38 2.71 -5.34
CA GLN A 312 8.48 1.92 -4.12
C GLN A 312 7.43 2.35 -3.10
N HIS A 313 7.11 3.64 -3.05
CA HIS A 313 6.06 4.12 -2.16
C HIS A 313 4.69 3.73 -2.72
N SER A 314 3.92 2.97 -1.95
CA SER A 314 2.56 2.52 -2.28
C SER A 314 1.63 3.63 -2.78
N LEU A 315 1.73 4.82 -2.18
CA LEU A 315 0.92 5.97 -2.58
C LEU A 315 1.42 6.66 -3.87
N GLY A 316 2.68 6.43 -4.28
CA GLY A 316 3.31 7.07 -5.45
C GLY A 316 2.61 6.73 -6.76
N SER A 317 2.23 5.46 -6.97
CA SER A 317 1.55 5.03 -8.19
C SER A 317 0.14 5.61 -8.30
N LEU A 318 -0.58 5.64 -7.17
CA LEU A 318 -1.91 6.28 -7.07
C LEU A 318 -1.83 7.79 -7.33
N LEU A 319 -0.85 8.45 -6.73
CA LEU A 319 -0.58 9.87 -6.95
C LEU A 319 -0.26 10.14 -8.42
N SER A 320 0.53 9.28 -9.05
CA SER A 320 0.91 9.42 -10.47
C SER A 320 -0.29 9.43 -11.39
N PHE A 321 -1.22 8.47 -11.25
CA PHE A 321 -2.45 8.48 -12.03
C PHE A 321 -3.28 9.73 -11.81
N TRP A 322 -3.45 10.11 -10.54
CA TRP A 322 -4.24 11.27 -10.20
C TRP A 322 -3.66 12.54 -10.81
N ILE A 323 -2.33 12.72 -10.77
CA ILE A 323 -1.62 13.84 -11.41
C ILE A 323 -1.85 13.84 -12.93
N ALA A 324 -1.68 12.69 -13.60
CA ALA A 324 -1.86 12.59 -15.04
C ALA A 324 -3.31 12.93 -15.46
N ALA A 325 -4.29 12.55 -14.65
CA ALA A 325 -5.69 12.92 -14.86
C ALA A 325 -5.93 14.43 -14.78
N GLN A 326 -5.14 15.18 -14.00
CA GLN A 326 -5.31 16.63 -13.84
C GLN A 326 -4.78 17.48 -15.00
N ALA A 327 -3.93 16.90 -15.86
CA ALA A 327 -3.24 17.61 -16.93
C ALA A 327 -4.19 18.32 -17.90
N THR A 328 -3.70 19.37 -18.56
CA THR A 328 -4.48 20.13 -19.55
C THR A 328 -4.18 19.72 -20.99
N GLY A 329 -3.32 18.71 -21.19
CA GLY A 329 -2.95 18.17 -22.51
C GLY A 329 -1.92 19.01 -23.28
N GLN A 330 -1.44 20.13 -22.74
CA GLN A 330 -0.33 20.89 -23.34
C GLN A 330 0.99 20.15 -23.11
N PHE A 331 1.34 19.33 -24.11
CA PHE A 331 2.54 18.51 -24.12
C PHE A 331 3.68 19.22 -24.87
N ASN A 332 4.86 19.26 -24.25
CA ASN A 332 6.08 19.75 -24.87
C ASN A 332 6.89 18.55 -25.39
N LYS A 333 6.91 18.37 -26.72
CA LYS A 333 7.58 17.25 -27.40
C LYS A 333 9.09 17.21 -27.14
N ASP A 334 9.72 18.38 -27.07
CA ASP A 334 11.18 18.49 -26.96
C ASP A 334 11.71 18.10 -25.57
N THR A 335 10.93 18.39 -24.53
CA THR A 335 11.33 18.20 -23.13
C THR A 335 10.64 17.03 -22.45
N GLY A 336 9.62 16.47 -23.09
CA GLY A 336 8.81 15.36 -22.59
C GLY A 336 7.86 15.73 -21.44
N TRP A 337 7.70 17.01 -21.13
CA TRP A 337 6.84 17.48 -20.04
C TRP A 337 5.40 17.73 -20.50
N VAL A 338 4.45 17.30 -19.68
CA VAL A 338 3.03 17.62 -19.79
C VAL A 338 2.68 18.67 -18.75
N LYS A 339 2.11 19.78 -19.18
CA LYS A 339 1.68 20.86 -18.27
C LYS A 339 0.42 20.47 -17.49
N VAL A 340 0.42 20.78 -16.20
CA VAL A 340 -0.75 20.70 -15.33
C VAL A 340 -1.18 22.11 -14.93
N GLY A 341 -0.30 22.85 -14.24
CA GLY A 341 -0.53 24.23 -13.84
C GLY A 341 -1.70 24.42 -12.86
N LYS A 342 -2.04 23.41 -12.06
CA LYS A 342 -3.18 23.44 -11.12
C LYS A 342 -2.71 23.33 -9.67
N ARG A 343 -3.35 24.11 -8.80
CA ARG A 343 -3.07 24.16 -7.37
C ARG A 343 -4.11 23.35 -6.60
N PHE A 344 -3.64 22.57 -5.65
CA PHE A 344 -4.45 21.73 -4.79
C PHE A 344 -3.95 21.79 -3.35
N SER A 345 -4.86 21.67 -2.40
CA SER A 345 -4.51 21.41 -1.01
C SER A 345 -4.09 19.95 -0.82
N ALA A 346 -3.21 19.67 0.13
CA ALA A 346 -2.81 18.30 0.46
C ALA A 346 -4.01 17.40 0.82
N LYS A 347 -5.07 17.97 1.40
CA LYS A 347 -6.32 17.26 1.72
C LYS A 347 -7.07 16.84 0.45
N GLU A 348 -7.18 17.72 -0.54
CA GLU A 348 -7.85 17.40 -1.82
C GLU A 348 -7.12 16.27 -2.53
N ILE A 349 -5.79 16.32 -2.60
CA ILE A 349 -4.98 15.27 -3.21
C ILE A 349 -5.23 13.93 -2.49
N LEU A 350 -5.10 13.91 -1.15
CA LEU A 350 -5.37 12.72 -0.35
C LEU A 350 -6.80 12.20 -0.52
N SER A 351 -7.80 13.08 -0.63
CA SER A 351 -9.18 12.65 -0.88
C SER A 351 -9.38 12.00 -2.23
N GLY A 352 -8.59 12.40 -3.23
CA GLY A 352 -8.61 11.79 -4.56
C GLY A 352 -7.93 10.42 -4.62
N ILE A 353 -6.83 10.24 -3.86
CA ILE A 353 -5.99 9.02 -3.98
C ILE A 353 -6.11 8.05 -2.80
N HIS A 354 -6.59 8.49 -1.65
CA HIS A 354 -6.76 7.69 -0.45
C HIS A 354 -8.05 8.11 0.30
N PRO A 355 -9.24 7.91 -0.29
CA PRO A 355 -10.49 8.39 0.29
C PRO A 355 -10.79 7.71 1.63
N LEU A 356 -11.16 8.51 2.62
CA LEU A 356 -11.64 8.05 3.92
C LEU A 356 -13.17 8.03 3.97
N LYS A 357 -13.74 7.32 4.95
CA LYS A 357 -15.18 7.37 5.23
C LYS A 357 -15.60 8.81 5.57
N PRO A 358 -16.85 9.22 5.25
CA PRO A 358 -17.38 10.51 5.65
C PRO A 358 -17.18 10.78 7.15
N GLY A 359 -16.80 12.01 7.50
CA GLY A 359 -16.55 12.43 8.88
C GLY A 359 -15.16 12.09 9.46
N VAL A 360 -14.31 11.36 8.73
CA VAL A 360 -12.95 11.03 9.19
C VAL A 360 -11.92 12.01 8.61
N SER A 361 -11.07 12.58 9.48
CA SER A 361 -9.99 13.49 9.08
C SER A 361 -8.66 12.77 8.86
N TYR A 362 -7.88 13.21 7.88
CA TYR A 362 -6.49 12.78 7.71
C TYR A 362 -5.61 13.21 8.90
N ARG A 363 -4.81 12.26 9.36
CA ARG A 363 -3.79 12.37 10.42
C ARG A 363 -2.41 12.67 9.80
N THR A 364 -1.47 13.10 10.64
CA THR A 364 -0.11 13.50 10.25
C THR A 364 0.64 12.43 9.45
N ASN A 365 0.47 11.15 9.77
CA ASN A 365 1.11 10.05 9.05
C ASN A 365 0.67 9.96 7.58
N GLN A 366 -0.59 10.25 7.27
CA GLN A 366 -1.09 10.24 5.88
C GLN A 366 -0.53 11.41 5.07
N TYR A 367 -0.34 12.58 5.70
CA TYR A 367 0.39 13.68 5.06
C TYR A 367 1.87 13.36 4.85
N GLN A 368 2.50 12.63 5.78
CA GLN A 368 3.87 12.15 5.61
C GLN A 368 3.99 11.11 4.49
N MET A 369 3.00 10.24 4.32
CA MET A 369 2.92 9.32 3.18
C MET A 369 2.79 10.08 1.85
N LEU A 370 1.95 11.12 1.82
CA LEU A 370 1.85 12.00 0.65
C LEU A 370 3.19 12.70 0.37
N GLN A 371 3.87 13.21 1.39
CA GLN A 371 5.18 13.84 1.25
C GLN A 371 6.21 12.86 0.67
N ALA A 372 6.26 11.63 1.20
CA ALA A 372 7.17 10.60 0.70
C ALA A 372 6.90 10.26 -0.77
N ALA A 373 5.64 10.14 -1.16
CA ALA A 373 5.25 9.93 -2.56
C ALA A 373 5.68 11.09 -3.47
N PHE A 374 5.50 12.35 -3.04
CA PHE A 374 5.98 13.51 -3.81
C PHE A 374 7.51 13.54 -3.93
N ILE A 375 8.24 13.26 -2.84
CA ILE A 375 9.70 13.20 -2.85
C ILE A 375 10.17 12.16 -3.86
N GLU A 376 9.61 10.95 -3.83
CA GLU A 376 9.96 9.88 -4.75
C GLU A 376 9.73 10.30 -6.22
N LEU A 377 8.58 10.90 -6.53
CA LEU A 377 8.29 11.38 -7.89
C LEU A 377 9.22 12.53 -8.33
N LEU A 378 9.63 13.42 -7.41
CA LEU A 378 10.60 14.48 -7.69
C LEU A 378 11.99 13.89 -7.94
N GLU A 379 12.46 12.98 -7.10
CA GLU A 379 13.77 12.30 -7.20
C GLU A 379 13.90 11.51 -8.51
N LEU A 380 12.81 10.89 -8.97
CA LEU A 380 12.73 10.20 -10.25
C LEU A 380 12.61 11.16 -11.46
N ASN A 381 12.54 12.48 -11.21
CA ASN A 381 12.38 13.50 -12.25
C ASN A 381 11.13 13.29 -13.10
N VAL A 382 10.04 12.81 -12.48
CA VAL A 382 8.76 12.57 -13.17
C VAL A 382 7.73 13.65 -12.89
N ILE A 383 7.97 14.53 -11.92
CA ILE A 383 7.12 15.70 -11.63
C ILE A 383 7.97 16.93 -11.29
N GLU A 384 7.38 18.10 -11.48
CA GLU A 384 7.81 19.33 -10.85
C GLU A 384 6.61 19.96 -10.14
N ILE A 385 6.88 20.51 -8.96
CA ILE A 385 5.84 21.11 -8.12
C ILE A 385 6.34 22.39 -7.50
N GLU A 386 5.41 23.10 -6.91
CA GLU A 386 5.69 24.25 -6.08
C GLU A 386 4.85 24.15 -4.81
N ILE A 387 5.51 24.32 -3.66
CA ILE A 387 4.87 24.25 -2.36
C ILE A 387 4.86 25.63 -1.71
N HIS A 388 3.71 26.01 -1.18
CA HIS A 388 3.58 27.18 -0.33
C HIS A 388 3.70 26.76 1.13
N CYS A 389 4.86 27.02 1.73
CA CYS A 389 5.16 26.71 3.12
C CYS A 389 5.40 28.02 3.89
N ARG A 390 4.58 28.28 4.91
CA ARG A 390 4.75 29.43 5.82
C ARG A 390 4.88 30.80 5.11
N GLY A 391 4.15 30.99 4.01
CA GLY A 391 4.16 32.23 3.24
C GLY A 391 5.27 32.33 2.19
N GLN A 392 6.18 31.35 2.10
CA GLN A 392 7.18 31.27 1.03
C GLN A 392 6.79 30.25 -0.03
N ARG A 393 7.04 30.62 -1.29
CA ARG A 393 6.88 29.78 -2.47
C ARG A 393 8.22 29.08 -2.75
N VAL A 394 8.22 27.75 -2.76
CA VAL A 394 9.40 26.95 -3.06
C VAL A 394 9.12 26.07 -4.26
N GLU A 395 9.86 26.29 -5.35
CA GLU A 395 9.83 25.44 -6.53
C GLU A 395 10.70 24.21 -6.30
N LEU A 396 10.13 23.03 -6.55
CA LEU A 396 10.73 21.74 -6.27
C LEU A 396 10.83 20.91 -7.56
N ASN A 397 12.02 20.35 -7.75
CA ASN A 397 12.41 19.47 -8.83
C ASN A 397 13.34 18.37 -8.27
N GLN A 398 13.96 17.59 -9.16
CA GLN A 398 14.87 16.51 -8.77
C GLN A 398 16.02 16.94 -7.86
N SER A 399 16.62 18.11 -8.09
CA SER A 399 17.82 18.56 -7.37
C SER A 399 17.58 18.96 -5.92
N ASN A 400 16.34 19.32 -5.59
CA ASN A 400 15.94 19.84 -4.28
C ASN A 400 14.70 19.12 -3.71
N ALA A 401 14.43 17.89 -4.16
CA ALA A 401 13.28 17.08 -3.76
C ALA A 401 13.16 16.93 -2.23
N ASN A 402 14.30 16.86 -1.53
CA ASN A 402 14.39 16.76 -0.08
C ASN A 402 13.81 17.97 0.68
N LEU A 403 13.63 19.12 0.02
CA LEU A 403 13.00 20.32 0.60
C LEU A 403 11.47 20.23 0.59
N CYS A 404 10.88 19.18 0.00
CA CYS A 404 9.44 18.93 0.04
C CYS A 404 8.97 18.68 1.48
N ILE A 405 8.15 19.60 2.01
CA ILE A 405 7.55 19.50 3.35
C ILE A 405 6.03 19.67 3.22
N ILE A 406 5.27 18.65 3.61
CA ILE A 406 3.81 18.71 3.67
C ILE A 406 3.38 18.68 5.13
N SER A 407 3.13 19.87 5.67
CA SER A 407 2.88 20.08 7.11
C SER A 407 1.42 19.87 7.54
N GLY A 408 0.53 19.47 6.63
CA GLY A 408 -0.88 19.18 6.90
C GLY A 408 -1.84 19.89 5.94
N VAL A 409 -3.11 20.02 6.36
CA VAL A 409 -4.27 20.50 5.57
C VAL A 409 -4.00 21.83 4.84
N LYS A 410 -3.24 22.74 5.45
CA LYS A 410 -2.97 24.09 4.91
C LYS A 410 -1.87 24.13 3.84
N THR A 411 -1.26 22.99 3.51
CA THR A 411 -0.21 22.93 2.49
C THR A 411 -0.86 23.00 1.11
N ASN A 412 -0.57 24.05 0.35
CA ASN A 412 -0.98 24.20 -1.04
C ASN A 412 0.16 23.82 -1.98
N ILE A 413 -0.15 22.94 -2.92
CA ILE A 413 0.78 22.34 -3.86
C ILE A 413 0.31 22.70 -5.26
N LEU A 414 1.10 23.48 -5.98
CA LEU A 414 0.93 23.71 -7.41
C LEU A 414 1.70 22.62 -8.15
N ILE A 415 0.99 21.76 -8.88
CA ILE A 415 1.65 20.83 -9.79
C ILE A 415 1.89 21.58 -11.08
N THR A 416 3.15 21.82 -11.42
CA THR A 416 3.50 22.63 -12.61
C THR A 416 3.45 21.74 -13.85
N ARG A 417 4.15 20.61 -13.83
CA ARG A 417 4.28 19.66 -14.96
C ARG A 417 4.67 18.26 -14.51
N HIS A 418 4.44 17.26 -15.37
CA HIS A 418 4.86 15.87 -15.16
C HIS A 418 5.40 15.21 -16.43
N ARG A 419 6.14 14.10 -16.27
CA ARG A 419 6.61 13.19 -17.34
C ARG A 419 5.94 11.82 -17.30
N LEU A 420 4.93 11.66 -16.45
CA LEU A 420 4.21 10.38 -16.28
C LEU A 420 3.56 9.85 -17.57
N SER A 421 3.32 10.70 -18.58
CA SER A 421 2.66 10.33 -19.83
C SER A 421 3.58 10.36 -21.06
N PHE A 422 4.90 10.41 -20.87
CA PHE A 422 5.85 10.46 -22.00
C PHE A 422 7.22 9.85 -21.67
N LYS A 423 8.02 9.60 -22.71
CA LYS A 423 9.41 9.08 -22.65
C LYS A 423 10.41 10.24 -22.62
N VAL A 424 11.46 10.21 -21.80
CA VAL A 424 12.60 11.11 -22.02
C VAL A 424 13.36 10.62 -23.28
N PRO A 425 13.47 11.41 -24.36
CA PRO A 425 14.36 11.06 -25.47
C PRO A 425 15.80 11.21 -24.99
N GLY A 426 16.66 10.21 -25.22
CA GLY A 426 18.10 10.44 -25.25
C GLY A 426 18.84 10.52 -23.91
N LYS A 427 18.37 9.85 -22.85
CA LYS A 427 19.32 9.22 -21.93
C LYS A 427 19.01 7.74 -21.93
N GLU A 428 19.94 6.95 -22.46
CA GLU A 428 20.18 5.64 -21.88
C GLU A 428 20.06 5.83 -20.37
N LEU A 429 19.05 5.21 -19.75
CA LEU A 429 19.18 4.85 -18.34
C LEU A 429 20.36 3.89 -18.36
N GLY A 430 21.57 4.47 -18.29
CA GLY A 430 22.82 3.78 -18.59
C GLY A 430 22.81 2.46 -17.86
N GLY A 431 23.19 1.41 -18.59
CA GLY A 431 23.41 0.07 -18.07
C GLY A 431 24.44 0.13 -16.95
N HIS A 432 23.97 0.48 -15.76
CA HIS A 432 24.60 0.42 -14.45
C HIS A 432 23.52 0.81 -13.44
N ARG A 433 22.43 0.05 -13.43
CA ARG A 433 21.54 0.00 -12.28
C ARG A 433 21.28 -1.47 -11.93
N LYS A 434 22.36 -2.12 -11.47
CA LYS A 434 22.25 -3.25 -10.52
C LYS A 434 21.26 -2.82 -9.44
N GLY A 435 20.43 -3.73 -8.93
CA GLY A 435 19.42 -3.52 -7.89
C GLY A 435 19.92 -2.80 -6.62
N ASP A 436 20.10 -1.49 -6.74
CA ASP A 436 20.63 -0.55 -5.75
C ASP A 436 19.67 0.65 -5.56
N HIS A 437 18.42 0.53 -5.98
CA HIS A 437 17.39 1.52 -5.67
C HIS A 437 16.73 1.36 -4.30
N ALA A 438 17.12 0.33 -3.54
CA ALA A 438 17.02 0.37 -2.08
C ALA A 438 18.17 1.18 -1.42
N LEU A 439 19.13 1.68 -2.21
CA LEU A 439 20.51 1.90 -1.78
C LEU A 439 21.16 3.24 -2.19
N THR A 440 20.46 4.06 -2.98
CA THR A 440 20.97 5.39 -3.41
C THR A 440 20.52 6.55 -2.52
N HIS A 441 19.87 6.27 -1.38
CA HIS A 441 19.42 7.29 -0.42
C HIS A 441 20.51 7.96 0.42
N PHE A 442 21.76 7.82 0.03
CA PHE A 442 22.80 8.57 0.71
C PHE A 442 23.75 9.19 -0.30
N LYS A 443 23.61 10.51 -0.44
CA LYS A 443 24.59 11.38 -1.08
C LYS A 443 25.94 11.08 -0.41
N SER A 444 27.00 10.82 -1.18
CA SER A 444 28.36 10.76 -0.64
C SER A 444 28.63 12.08 0.09
N ILE A 445 28.74 12.00 1.42
CA ILE A 445 28.87 13.19 2.26
C ILE A 445 30.34 13.61 2.19
N THR A 446 30.60 14.80 1.64
CA THR A 446 31.97 15.34 1.47
C THR A 446 32.38 16.16 2.69
N SER A 447 33.66 16.51 2.84
CA SER A 447 34.11 17.39 3.94
C SER A 447 33.41 18.75 3.92
N ASP A 448 33.08 19.24 2.73
CA ASP A 448 32.48 20.57 2.51
C ASP A 448 31.03 20.63 3.03
N ASP A 449 30.36 19.49 3.16
CA ASP A 449 29.04 19.38 3.78
C ASP A 449 29.09 19.56 5.30
N VAL A 450 30.27 19.42 5.93
CA VAL A 450 30.41 19.58 7.39
C VAL A 450 30.31 21.05 7.76
N ASP A 451 31.03 21.91 7.04
CA ASP A 451 31.19 23.33 7.39
C ASP A 451 29.97 24.17 6.97
N SER A 452 29.23 23.73 5.95
CA SER A 452 28.00 24.38 5.47
C SER A 452 26.80 24.24 6.41
N VAL A 453 26.85 23.34 7.41
CA VAL A 453 25.80 23.21 8.43
C VAL A 453 25.99 24.28 9.51
N SER A 454 24.98 25.13 9.72
CA SER A 454 25.00 26.13 10.80
C SER A 454 25.08 25.44 12.18
N LEU A 455 25.80 26.06 13.13
CA LEU A 455 25.95 25.51 14.49
C LEU A 455 24.59 25.27 15.17
N GLU A 456 23.59 26.10 14.87
CA GLU A 456 22.24 26.00 15.44
C GLU A 456 21.44 24.82 14.87
N ASP A 457 21.70 24.43 13.61
CA ASP A 457 20.98 23.37 12.90
C ASP A 457 21.60 21.98 13.05
N ILE A 458 22.81 21.88 13.62
CA ILE A 458 23.53 20.62 13.85
C ILE A 458 22.62 19.57 14.50
N HIS A 459 21.86 19.95 15.54
CA HIS A 459 20.97 19.02 16.25
C HIS A 459 19.88 18.43 15.34
N SER A 460 19.29 19.24 14.46
CA SER A 460 18.24 18.81 13.53
C SER A 460 18.83 17.94 12.43
N LYS A 461 20.00 18.28 11.90
CA LYS A 461 20.71 17.49 10.90
C LYS A 461 21.12 16.12 11.45
N VAL A 462 21.74 16.08 12.63
CA VAL A 462 22.11 14.85 13.32
C VAL A 462 20.89 13.95 13.56
N LYS A 463 19.78 14.52 14.01
CA LYS A 463 18.52 13.78 14.21
C LYS A 463 17.96 13.17 12.92
N VAL A 464 18.05 13.88 11.79
CA VAL A 464 17.61 13.38 10.48
C VAL A 464 18.52 12.24 10.01
N LEU A 465 19.84 12.41 10.10
CA LEU A 465 20.82 11.41 9.68
C LEU A 465 20.67 10.11 10.50
N LEU A 466 20.56 10.20 11.82
CA LEU A 466 20.38 9.05 12.71
C LEU A 466 19.06 8.29 12.45
N LYS A 467 18.01 8.99 11.99
CA LYS A 467 16.74 8.36 11.57
C LYS A 467 16.82 7.74 10.18
N GLY A 468 17.65 8.30 9.30
CA GLY A 468 17.87 7.83 7.94
C GLY A 468 18.66 6.53 7.88
N ILE A 469 19.43 6.22 8.93
CA ILE A 469 20.12 4.94 9.09
C ILE A 469 19.09 3.80 9.24
N LYS A 470 18.71 3.18 8.12
CA LYS A 470 17.90 1.95 8.10
C LYS A 470 18.82 0.75 8.33
N ARG A 471 18.61 0.02 9.43
CA ARG A 471 19.25 -1.28 9.60
C ARG A 471 18.54 -2.37 8.79
N PRO A 472 19.28 -3.30 8.18
CA PRO A 472 18.68 -4.55 7.72
C PRO A 472 18.10 -5.28 8.93
N ARG A 473 16.78 -5.45 8.95
CA ARG A 473 16.09 -6.24 9.99
C ARG A 473 16.06 -7.70 9.57
N GLY A 474 16.83 -8.54 10.26
CA GLY A 474 16.59 -9.99 10.39
C GLY A 474 16.88 -10.87 9.17
N LYS A 475 17.81 -11.82 9.37
CA LYS A 475 17.98 -13.10 8.64
C LYS A 475 17.92 -13.06 7.11
N ALA A 476 18.88 -12.40 6.49
CA ALA A 476 19.44 -12.79 5.19
C ALA A 476 20.75 -12.01 4.98
N ILE A 477 21.74 -12.26 5.85
CA ILE A 477 23.13 -12.06 5.44
C ILE A 477 23.50 -13.37 4.76
N ASP A 478 23.07 -13.51 3.52
CA ASP A 478 23.52 -14.60 2.69
C ASP A 478 24.90 -14.21 2.14
N ASN A 479 25.85 -15.13 2.19
CA ASN A 479 27.27 -14.89 1.89
C ASN A 479 27.55 -14.56 0.41
N ARG A 480 26.53 -14.26 -0.40
CA ARG A 480 26.61 -13.95 -1.84
C ARG A 480 26.66 -12.46 -2.19
N THR A 481 26.84 -11.59 -1.19
CA THR A 481 26.89 -10.12 -1.37
C THR A 481 28.07 -9.48 -0.64
N ALA A 482 29.29 -9.97 -0.86
CA ALA A 482 30.50 -9.39 -0.27
C ALA A 482 30.68 -7.91 -0.66
N ASP A 483 30.45 -7.57 -1.94
CA ASP A 483 30.62 -6.19 -2.44
C ASP A 483 29.51 -5.23 -1.97
N LYS A 484 28.25 -5.68 -1.92
CA LYS A 484 27.15 -4.87 -1.38
C LYS A 484 27.33 -4.64 0.12
N THR A 485 27.78 -5.66 0.85
CA THR A 485 28.08 -5.53 2.29
C THR A 485 29.24 -4.56 2.53
N ALA A 486 30.29 -4.60 1.71
CA ALA A 486 31.39 -3.64 1.79
C ALA A 486 30.95 -2.19 1.48
N TYR A 487 30.08 -1.99 0.49
CA TYR A 487 29.49 -0.68 0.18
C TYR A 487 28.61 -0.15 1.32
N TYR A 488 27.73 -0.99 1.88
CA TYR A 488 26.92 -0.64 3.05
C TYR A 488 27.79 -0.29 4.25
N ILE A 489 28.84 -1.08 4.54
CA ILE A 489 29.76 -0.84 5.65
C ILE A 489 30.50 0.48 5.46
N LYS A 490 31.05 0.73 4.26
CA LYS A 490 31.77 1.96 3.94
C LYS A 490 30.88 3.19 4.06
N HIS A 491 29.67 3.14 3.51
CA HIS A 491 28.80 4.31 3.49
C HIS A 491 28.13 4.57 4.85
N TYR A 492 27.81 3.50 5.58
CA TYR A 492 27.43 3.57 6.99
C TYR A 492 28.57 4.17 7.83
N ALA A 493 29.82 3.81 7.54
CA ALA A 493 31.00 4.39 8.18
C ALA A 493 31.18 5.88 7.87
N GLU A 494 30.99 6.30 6.61
CA GLU A 494 31.05 7.70 6.18
C GLU A 494 29.98 8.54 6.89
N THR A 495 28.73 8.06 6.95
CA THR A 495 27.63 8.74 7.63
C THR A 495 27.88 8.88 9.14
N MET A 496 28.39 7.83 9.78
CA MET A 496 28.71 7.85 11.21
C MET A 496 29.88 8.80 11.51
N THR A 497 30.91 8.79 10.66
CA THR A 497 32.03 9.74 10.74
C THR A 497 31.57 11.18 10.56
N PHE A 498 30.63 11.43 9.65
CA PHE A 498 30.05 12.76 9.45
C PHE A 498 29.24 13.23 10.66
N ILE A 499 28.40 12.35 11.23
CA ILE A 499 27.67 12.65 12.47
C ILE A 499 28.66 12.99 13.59
N ALA A 500 29.77 12.26 13.71
CA ALA A 500 30.79 12.52 14.71
C ALA A 500 31.44 13.90 14.53
N LYS A 501 31.82 14.28 13.30
CA LYS A 501 32.37 15.60 12.99
C LYS A 501 31.39 16.73 13.34
N LEU A 502 30.11 16.58 13.00
CA LEU A 502 29.09 17.57 13.37
C LEU A 502 28.92 17.70 14.90
N LEU A 503 28.94 16.57 15.62
CA LEU A 503 28.84 16.57 17.08
C LEU A 503 30.06 17.19 17.76
N LEU A 504 31.25 17.04 17.19
CA LEU A 504 32.48 17.67 17.71
C LEU A 504 32.49 19.19 17.49
N ARG A 505 31.78 19.73 16.50
CA ARG A 505 31.67 21.19 16.27
C ARG A 505 30.90 21.92 17.38
N VAL A 506 30.10 21.21 18.18
CA VAL A 506 29.39 21.81 19.33
C VAL A 506 30.16 21.66 20.64
N LYS A 507 31.43 21.21 20.62
CA LYS A 507 32.24 20.95 21.82
C LYS A 507 32.48 22.18 22.71
N ASP A 508 32.34 23.39 22.19
CA ASP A 508 32.62 24.63 22.92
C ASP A 508 31.33 25.35 23.41
N ASP A 509 30.14 24.89 23.02
CA ASP A 509 28.86 25.52 23.38
C ASP A 509 27.94 24.57 24.18
N GLN A 510 27.74 24.88 25.47
CA GLN A 510 26.95 24.06 26.39
C GLN A 510 25.46 23.94 26.01
N LYS A 511 24.88 24.98 25.41
CA LYS A 511 23.47 24.99 24.99
C LYS A 511 23.28 24.11 23.76
N LEU A 512 24.21 24.17 22.81
CA LEU A 512 24.21 23.31 21.62
C LEU A 512 24.53 21.86 21.97
N LYS A 513 25.47 21.58 22.88
CA LYS A 513 25.68 20.24 23.45
C LYS A 513 24.39 19.66 23.99
N THR A 514 23.67 20.42 24.82
CA THR A 514 22.41 19.95 25.43
C THR A 514 21.36 19.58 24.37
N LYS A 515 21.25 20.37 23.30
CA LYS A 515 20.37 20.09 22.15
C LYS A 515 20.84 18.86 21.35
N ALA A 516 22.13 18.72 21.09
CA ALA A 516 22.70 17.55 20.42
C ALA A 516 22.49 16.26 21.24
N SER A 517 22.73 16.31 22.56
CA SER A 517 22.44 15.22 23.51
C SER A 517 20.97 14.84 23.53
N SER A 518 20.05 15.80 23.34
CA SER A 518 18.62 15.48 23.21
C SER A 518 18.33 14.70 21.92
N SER A 519 19.05 14.98 20.83
CA SER A 519 18.86 14.33 19.53
C SER A 519 19.37 12.88 19.54
N LEU A 520 20.50 12.62 20.19
CA LEU A 520 21.00 11.27 20.48
C LEU A 520 20.01 10.48 21.37
N ARG A 521 19.36 11.16 22.33
CA ARG A 521 18.34 10.55 23.20
C ARG A 521 17.00 10.26 22.50
N VAL A 522 16.69 10.86 21.34
CA VAL A 522 15.44 10.56 20.59
C VAL A 522 15.49 9.18 19.92
N ILE A 523 16.67 8.56 19.79
CA ILE A 523 16.81 7.19 19.31
C ILE A 523 16.19 6.22 20.32
N VAL A 524 15.44 5.23 19.83
CA VAL A 524 14.82 4.15 20.62
C VAL A 524 15.89 3.50 21.51
N ARG A 525 15.56 3.32 22.79
CA ARG A 525 16.47 2.83 23.85
C ARG A 525 17.25 1.56 23.46
N GLU A 526 16.58 0.63 22.76
CA GLU A 526 17.13 -0.65 22.30
C GLU A 526 18.19 -0.53 21.19
N SER A 527 18.26 0.61 20.48
CA SER A 527 19.23 0.81 19.40
C SER A 527 20.45 1.63 19.83
N ARG A 528 20.42 2.28 21.00
CA ARG A 528 21.50 3.19 21.47
C ARG A 528 22.81 2.47 21.74
N GLN A 529 22.76 1.35 22.45
CA GLN A 529 23.93 0.50 22.69
C GLN A 529 24.59 0.12 21.37
N THR A 530 23.79 -0.34 20.40
CA THR A 530 24.36 -0.75 19.13
C THR A 530 24.88 0.41 18.30
N TYR A 531 24.28 1.62 18.38
CA TYR A 531 24.87 2.81 17.75
C TYR A 531 26.20 3.17 18.41
N TYR A 532 26.27 3.13 19.73
CA TYR A 532 27.50 3.34 20.49
C TYR A 532 28.60 2.34 20.09
N ASP A 533 28.28 1.04 20.07
CA ASP A 533 29.22 -0.02 19.66
C ASP A 533 29.67 0.18 18.21
N THR A 534 28.78 0.67 17.35
CA THR A 534 29.11 1.04 15.97
C THR A 534 30.07 2.23 15.91
N PHE A 535 29.80 3.31 16.64
CA PHE A 535 30.67 4.48 16.70
C PHE A 535 32.06 4.06 17.17
N LYS A 536 32.13 3.19 18.18
CA LYS A 536 33.38 2.61 18.69
C LYS A 536 34.13 1.76 17.65
N SER A 537 33.42 1.01 16.81
CA SER A 537 34.06 0.15 15.81
C SER A 537 34.50 0.89 14.54
N ILE A 538 33.91 2.05 14.25
CA ILE A 538 34.10 2.76 12.98
C ILE A 538 35.05 3.95 13.10
N LEU A 539 34.94 4.73 14.18
CA LEU A 539 35.76 5.93 14.35
C LEU A 539 37.19 5.57 14.78
N SER A 540 38.15 6.45 14.50
CA SER A 540 39.47 6.32 15.12
C SER A 540 39.35 6.45 16.65
N PRO A 541 40.22 5.79 17.43
CA PRO A 541 40.16 5.82 18.89
C PRO A 541 40.07 7.25 19.46
N GLU A 542 40.87 8.17 18.93
CA GLU A 542 40.92 9.58 19.33
C GLU A 542 39.58 10.31 19.12
N VAL A 543 38.94 10.09 17.97
CA VAL A 543 37.67 10.74 17.61
C VAL A 543 36.52 10.14 18.43
N PHE A 544 36.57 8.83 18.70
CA PHE A 544 35.60 8.16 19.55
C PHE A 544 35.70 8.62 20.99
N GLU A 545 36.90 8.68 21.57
CA GLU A 545 37.13 9.12 22.95
C GLU A 545 36.64 10.56 23.17
N ALA A 546 36.96 11.47 22.26
CA ALA A 546 36.47 12.85 22.32
C ALA A 546 34.93 12.94 22.25
N LEU A 547 34.30 12.06 21.47
CA LEU A 547 32.84 12.03 21.33
C LEU A 547 32.17 11.35 22.54
N ASP A 548 32.77 10.30 23.08
CA ASP A 548 32.30 9.64 24.30
C ASP A 548 32.38 10.60 25.49
N GLU A 549 33.49 11.30 25.68
CA GLU A 549 33.64 12.31 26.74
C GLU A 549 32.54 13.38 26.69
N LEU A 550 32.16 13.83 25.49
CA LEU A 550 31.13 14.86 25.31
C LEU A 550 29.70 14.34 25.47
N PHE A 551 29.43 13.06 25.18
CA PHE A 551 28.06 12.55 25.00
C PHE A 551 27.76 11.23 25.73
N LYS A 552 28.63 10.74 26.62
CA LYS A 552 28.44 9.52 27.43
C LYS A 552 27.06 9.40 28.05
N ASP A 553 26.59 10.48 28.67
CA ASP A 553 25.29 10.55 29.33
C ASP A 553 24.11 10.49 28.35
N ALA A 554 24.32 10.87 27.10
CA ALA A 554 23.30 10.78 26.06
C ALA A 554 23.13 9.34 25.54
N TRP A 555 24.22 8.58 25.47
CA TRP A 555 24.23 7.18 25.02
C TRP A 555 23.49 6.27 26.00
N PHE A 556 23.86 6.34 27.28
CA PHE A 556 23.39 5.38 28.27
C PHE A 556 22.27 5.93 29.17
N GLY A 557 22.00 7.24 29.08
CA GLY A 557 21.25 7.92 30.13
C GLY A 557 22.02 7.87 31.45
N ALA A 558 21.62 8.67 32.44
CA ALA A 558 21.95 8.31 33.82
C ALA A 558 21.55 6.84 34.03
N GLN A 559 22.51 6.03 34.46
CA GLN A 559 22.44 4.57 34.53
C GLN A 559 21.02 4.07 34.83
N ILE A 560 20.49 3.26 33.93
CA ILE A 560 19.45 2.31 34.30
C ILE A 560 20.14 1.35 35.24
N LEU A 561 20.03 1.60 36.53
CA LEU A 561 20.41 0.64 37.54
C LEU A 561 19.50 -0.58 37.36
N THR A 562 19.96 -1.58 36.62
CA THR A 562 19.72 -2.97 37.00
C THR A 562 20.07 -3.06 38.49
N GLY A 563 19.05 -3.20 39.34
CA GLY A 563 19.15 -3.01 40.79
C GLY A 563 18.22 -1.95 41.39
N ASN A 564 17.43 -1.23 40.59
CA ASN A 564 16.38 -0.34 41.12
C ASN A 564 15.20 -1.14 41.69
N ARG A 565 15.34 -1.54 42.96
CA ARG A 565 14.33 -2.27 43.74
C ARG A 565 12.94 -1.62 43.70
N LEU A 566 12.86 -0.29 43.60
CA LEU A 566 11.58 0.43 43.51
C LEU A 566 10.89 0.17 42.16
N ALA A 567 11.65 0.07 41.08
CA ALA A 567 11.11 -0.22 39.75
C ALA A 567 10.52 -1.62 39.67
N ASP A 568 11.14 -2.60 40.33
CA ASP A 568 10.68 -3.98 40.34
C ASP A 568 9.41 -4.13 41.18
N LEU A 569 9.38 -3.54 42.37
CA LEU A 569 8.17 -3.47 43.20
C LEU A 569 6.98 -2.80 42.48
N ILE A 570 7.22 -1.81 41.60
CA ILE A 570 6.13 -1.14 40.87
C ILE A 570 5.68 -1.94 39.64
N LYS A 571 6.55 -2.73 39.02
CA LYS A 571 6.17 -3.58 37.87
C LYS A 571 5.20 -4.69 38.26
N ASP A 572 5.33 -5.20 39.48
CA ASP A 572 4.53 -6.31 39.99
C ASP A 572 3.09 -5.89 40.34
N LEU A 573 2.84 -4.58 40.51
CA LEU A 573 1.48 -4.05 40.68
C LEU A 573 0.69 -4.12 39.36
N PRO A 574 -0.57 -4.57 39.34
CA PRO A 574 -1.38 -4.61 38.12
C PRO A 574 -1.59 -3.22 37.52
N LYS A 575 -1.74 -3.15 36.19
CA LYS A 575 -2.06 -1.89 35.51
C LYS A 575 -3.47 -1.45 35.86
N ASN A 576 -3.73 -0.15 35.80
CA ASN A 576 -5.05 0.44 36.04
C ASN A 576 -6.16 -0.23 35.19
N SER A 577 -5.88 -0.56 33.93
CA SER A 577 -6.83 -1.25 33.04
C SER A 577 -7.15 -2.69 33.44
N GLN A 578 -6.40 -3.27 34.38
CA GLN A 578 -6.55 -4.64 34.87
C GLN A 578 -7.22 -4.70 36.25
N ILE A 579 -7.42 -3.55 36.91
CA ILE A 579 -8.03 -3.48 38.23
C ILE A 579 -9.54 -3.32 38.07
N LYS A 580 -10.30 -4.33 38.48
CA LYS A 580 -11.77 -4.30 38.46
C LYS A 580 -12.38 -3.79 39.78
N ASN A 581 -11.67 -3.98 40.89
CA ASN A 581 -12.07 -3.52 42.22
C ASN A 581 -10.86 -2.88 42.92
N TYR A 582 -10.93 -1.57 43.13
CA TYR A 582 -9.84 -0.77 43.67
C TYR A 582 -9.65 -0.96 45.19
N ASP A 583 -10.72 -1.24 45.94
CA ASP A 583 -10.64 -1.50 47.38
C ASP A 583 -9.99 -2.85 47.65
N ALA A 584 -10.34 -3.88 46.88
CA ALA A 584 -9.69 -5.18 46.93
C ALA A 584 -8.19 -5.06 46.57
N TRP A 585 -7.86 -4.32 45.50
CA TRP A 585 -6.46 -4.06 45.11
C TRP A 585 -5.66 -3.40 46.25
N LYS A 586 -6.24 -2.39 46.91
CA LYS A 586 -5.59 -1.69 48.03
C LYS A 586 -5.28 -2.63 49.20
N ILE A 587 -6.17 -3.58 49.49
CA ILE A 587 -5.98 -4.58 50.55
C ILE A 587 -4.92 -5.60 50.13
N THR A 588 -5.03 -6.16 48.92
CA THR A 588 -4.10 -7.19 48.42
C THR A 588 -2.65 -6.69 48.33
N PHE A 589 -2.44 -5.44 47.95
CA PHE A 589 -1.09 -4.87 47.76
C PHE A 589 -0.66 -3.91 48.88
N LYS A 590 -1.32 -3.94 50.04
CA LYS A 590 -1.07 -3.00 51.15
C LYS A 590 0.41 -2.96 51.55
N ASP A 591 1.00 -4.12 51.84
CA ASP A 591 2.38 -4.23 52.35
C ASP A 591 3.41 -3.80 51.30
N GLN A 592 3.14 -4.10 50.02
CA GLN A 592 3.97 -3.69 48.90
C GLN A 592 3.91 -2.18 48.67
N LEU A 593 2.72 -1.57 48.78
CA LEU A 593 2.56 -0.12 48.71
C LEU A 593 3.28 0.56 49.88
N GLU A 594 3.16 0.04 51.11
CA GLU A 594 3.89 0.57 52.27
C GLU A 594 5.41 0.51 52.07
N LEU A 595 5.92 -0.60 51.54
CA LEU A 595 7.34 -0.76 51.21
C LEU A 595 7.80 0.23 50.13
N ILE A 596 7.01 0.42 49.06
CA ILE A 596 7.26 1.41 48.00
C ILE A 596 7.39 2.81 48.61
N PHE A 597 6.45 3.23 49.46
CA PHE A 597 6.48 4.56 50.06
C PHE A 597 7.58 4.72 51.13
N LYS A 598 7.97 3.63 51.81
CA LYS A 598 9.15 3.62 52.68
C LYS A 598 10.44 3.86 51.89
N ILE A 599 10.58 3.22 50.73
CA ILE A 599 11.74 3.41 49.85
C ILE A 599 11.76 4.81 49.25
N ILE A 600 10.62 5.35 48.79
CA ILE A 600 10.55 6.72 48.24
C ILE A 600 10.97 7.77 49.28
N LYS A 601 10.64 7.55 50.56
CA LYS A 601 11.01 8.47 51.65
C LYS A 601 12.44 8.30 52.18
N GLY A 602 13.13 7.23 51.80
CA GLY A 602 14.51 6.95 52.21
C GLY A 602 15.56 7.62 51.32
N ASP A 603 16.82 7.51 51.73
CA ASP A 603 17.96 8.07 50.99
C ASP A 603 18.08 7.44 49.60
N GLY A 604 18.17 8.29 48.57
CA GLY A 604 18.19 7.87 47.16
C GLY A 604 16.83 7.49 46.56
N GLY A 605 15.73 7.53 47.34
CA GLY A 605 14.39 7.20 46.89
C GLY A 605 13.88 8.08 45.75
N ASN A 606 14.19 9.38 45.79
CA ASN A 606 13.81 10.33 44.73
C ASN A 606 14.51 10.01 43.41
N ASP A 607 15.78 9.65 43.44
CA ASP A 607 16.56 9.30 42.24
C ASP A 607 16.08 7.98 41.65
N MET A 608 15.81 6.99 42.51
CA MET A 608 15.20 5.72 42.11
C MET A 608 13.83 5.96 41.44
N LEU A 609 13.00 6.84 41.98
CA LEU A 609 11.69 7.18 41.42
C LEU A 609 11.82 7.97 40.11
N ASN A 610 12.79 8.89 40.01
CA ASN A 610 13.09 9.64 38.78
C ASN A 610 13.61 8.73 37.66
N ALA A 611 14.27 7.62 37.98
CA ALA A 611 14.73 6.64 36.98
C ALA A 611 13.59 5.80 36.36
N ILE A 612 12.41 5.74 36.99
CA ILE A 612 11.27 4.95 36.49
C ILE A 612 10.51 5.73 35.40
N ARG A 613 10.14 5.07 34.30
CA ARG A 613 9.37 5.71 33.22
C ARG A 613 8.01 6.19 33.71
N ALA A 614 7.60 7.37 33.23
CA ALA A 614 6.38 8.03 33.69
C ALA A 614 5.09 7.26 33.34
N ASP A 615 5.06 6.53 32.21
CA ASP A 615 3.95 5.66 31.81
C ASP A 615 3.73 4.49 32.78
N ILE A 616 4.80 3.88 33.28
CA ILE A 616 4.75 2.81 34.27
C ILE A 616 4.20 3.36 35.59
N LEU A 617 4.75 4.48 36.08
CA LEU A 617 4.29 5.14 37.31
C LEU A 617 2.81 5.54 37.20
N LYS A 618 2.39 6.08 36.05
CA LYS A 618 1.02 6.50 35.81
C LYS A 618 0.05 5.33 35.86
N SER A 619 0.35 4.30 35.07
CA SER A 619 -0.55 3.16 34.87
C SER A 619 -0.62 2.20 36.05
N ARG A 620 0.45 2.02 36.84
CA ARG A 620 0.51 1.00 37.90
C ARG A 620 0.45 1.56 39.32
N LEU A 621 0.72 2.85 39.52
CA LEU A 621 0.80 3.44 40.86
C LEU A 621 -0.08 4.68 41.01
N VAL A 622 0.09 5.72 40.18
CA VAL A 622 -0.60 7.01 40.35
C VAL A 622 -2.12 6.90 40.12
N LEU A 623 -2.56 6.32 38.99
CA LEU A 623 -4.00 6.18 38.71
C LEU A 623 -4.71 5.26 39.73
N PRO A 624 -4.16 4.07 40.09
CA PRO A 624 -4.77 3.24 41.13
C PRO A 624 -4.82 3.91 42.52
N LEU A 625 -3.81 4.68 42.90
CA LEU A 625 -3.81 5.41 44.18
C LEU A 625 -4.85 6.55 44.19
N ASN A 626 -5.01 7.27 43.09
CA ASN A 626 -6.08 8.27 42.96
C ASN A 626 -7.47 7.62 43.04
N ALA A 627 -7.67 6.48 42.37
CA ALA A 627 -8.94 5.75 42.39
C ALA A 627 -9.30 5.19 43.79
N THR A 628 -8.31 5.01 44.68
CA THR A 628 -8.50 4.58 46.07
C THR A 628 -8.54 5.73 47.09
N GLY A 629 -8.63 6.98 46.61
CA GLY A 629 -8.70 8.18 47.47
C GLY A 629 -7.40 8.51 48.21
N GLN A 630 -6.25 7.96 47.80
CA GLN A 630 -4.95 8.15 48.48
C GLN A 630 -4.17 9.37 47.94
N SER A 631 -4.84 10.51 47.83
CA SER A 631 -4.29 11.74 47.24
C SER A 631 -3.01 12.23 47.93
N GLN A 632 -2.86 12.00 49.23
CA GLN A 632 -1.63 12.33 49.98
C GLN A 632 -0.40 11.58 49.46
N LYS A 633 -0.57 10.30 49.10
CA LYS A 633 0.51 9.46 48.56
C LYS A 633 0.88 9.84 47.13
N VAL A 634 -0.11 10.24 46.33
CA VAL A 634 0.12 10.78 44.98
C VAL A 634 0.86 12.12 45.04
N ASN A 635 0.50 12.99 45.97
CA ASN A 635 1.21 14.25 46.19
C ASN A 635 2.67 14.03 46.62
N ALA A 636 2.93 13.02 47.44
CA ALA A 636 4.30 12.64 47.81
C ALA A 636 5.14 12.22 46.58
N ILE A 637 4.54 11.46 45.64
CA ILE A 637 5.17 11.10 44.36
C ILE A 637 5.47 12.37 43.55
N PHE A 638 4.49 13.25 43.37
CA PHE A 638 4.70 14.48 42.58
C PHE A 638 5.73 15.43 43.18
N LYS A 639 5.82 15.49 44.52
CA LYS A 639 6.86 16.26 45.21
C LYS A 639 8.25 15.68 44.98
N ALA A 640 8.38 14.35 44.89
CA ALA A 640 9.63 13.65 44.63
C ALA A 640 10.10 13.75 43.16
N ILE A 641 9.16 13.88 42.20
CA ILE A 641 9.46 13.96 40.75
C ILE A 641 8.78 15.15 40.05
N PRO A 642 9.12 16.40 40.40
CA PRO A 642 8.45 17.59 39.91
C PRO A 642 8.55 17.76 38.37
N THR A 643 9.62 17.27 37.76
CA THR A 643 9.85 17.31 36.30
C THR A 643 8.85 16.49 35.49
N LYS A 644 8.17 15.52 36.11
CA LYS A 644 7.19 14.64 35.46
C LYS A 644 5.74 15.00 35.78
N LYS A 645 5.49 15.99 36.65
CA LYS A 645 4.16 16.37 37.12
C LYS A 645 3.18 16.67 35.97
N THR A 646 3.63 17.42 34.96
CA THR A 646 2.83 17.77 33.76
C THR A 646 2.44 16.57 32.88
N PHE A 647 3.11 15.43 33.01
CA PHE A 647 2.76 14.19 32.31
C PHE A 647 1.61 13.43 32.99
N PHE A 648 1.43 13.63 34.30
CA PHE A 648 0.38 12.98 35.08
C PHE A 648 -0.92 13.78 35.13
N GLU A 649 -0.84 15.11 34.93
CA GLU A 649 -2.00 16.03 34.90
C GLU A 649 -2.70 16.10 33.54
N LYS A 650 -2.04 15.66 32.46
CA LYS A 650 -2.65 15.37 31.15
C LYS A 650 -3.11 13.93 31.09
#